data_AF-M8AS01-F1
#
_entry.id   AF-M8AS01-F1
#
_cell.length_a   1.000
_cell.length_b   1.000
_cell.length_c   1.000
_cell.angle_alpha   90.00
_cell.angle_beta   90.00
_cell.angle_gamma   90.00
#
_symmetry.space_group_name_H-M   'P 1'
#
loop_
_entity.id
_entity.type
_entity.pdbx_description
1 polymer ?
#
loop_
_entity_poly.entity_id
_entity_poly.type
_entity_poly.pdbx_seq_one_letter_code
_entity_poly.pdbx_strand_id
1 'polypeptide(L)'
;MGLSDAMQWWDEWKLRVLVLGSLSVQFFLYFSDLVRLWYKLRWLRMLVWMAHIGGDALAVYALATLFNRQKQLTADGGSEALELIWVPILLIHLGGQSISAYSLEDNELWMRHAITLVSQVVVALYIFCKWWSGQKRLLQAAVLLFVVGILKFSQKPWALRSASFNSMASRSLSVPRDKGSFTPWWAWCTTDCLDFISARMKTGEQEHKCNLSLQDYVKEARSIVVQEKEVPSESARRLDHICMMLVDLSCRDPIRLNYLQYFLKLDDEGVHKGLRTWVWDTYRILYTRMRSYQTPLGLCSVWFLPFLALASLVLFAKSDKDGYNDKDITVSYILLGCTAMIQFAAWFAPFLRMPCDISGRLKLATWQDMVSQQNLMSFCAREKQQPTTTFMKIVACMCPMEYINKHCYNWQETAALQIEVLICEYIKDGWKEYISGPTTYRRFNNFRGQHTLSRHPQHLWSLEELGFDDTVLVWHIATDLCFHHPDTSSQQGPSGDTILRSTQISNYMIYLIFVCPEMLMAGTRQDLFTVACNDIKAILTDQDDPQGIARQILLMERDALKGIVVQYAHKLAKQLMDHPNEEQRWKVIQGVWVEMLCYSASRCRGYLHAKSLGEGGEFLTNVWFLWSFMGMEILGDKINQPLEKEGITDALV
;
A
#
# COMPACT_ATOMS: atom_id res chain seq x y z
N MET A 1 23.65 -44.14 -1.62
CA MET A 1 22.96 -44.06 -2.92
C MET A 1 24.01 -43.77 -3.97
N GLY A 2 24.17 -44.65 -4.96
CA GLY A 2 25.01 -44.35 -6.11
C GLY A 2 24.37 -43.26 -6.98
N LEU A 3 25.16 -42.63 -7.86
CA LEU A 3 24.68 -41.58 -8.76
C LEU A 3 23.59 -42.10 -9.71
N SER A 4 23.65 -43.39 -10.07
CA SER A 4 22.63 -44.10 -10.86
C SER A 4 21.31 -44.27 -10.11
N ASP A 5 21.36 -44.68 -8.84
CA ASP A 5 20.15 -44.85 -8.01
C ASP A 5 19.45 -43.49 -7.79
N ALA A 6 20.25 -42.43 -7.60
CA ALA A 6 19.75 -41.07 -7.46
C ALA A 6 19.09 -40.56 -8.76
N MET A 7 19.65 -40.88 -9.92
CA MET A 7 19.10 -40.53 -11.23
C MET A 7 17.76 -41.24 -11.47
N GLN A 8 17.70 -42.55 -11.19
CA GLN A 8 16.48 -43.34 -11.35
C GLN A 8 15.38 -42.89 -10.37
N TRP A 9 15.76 -42.60 -9.11
CA TRP A 9 14.84 -42.03 -8.13
C TRP A 9 14.29 -40.69 -8.60
N TRP A 10 15.14 -39.80 -9.11
CA TRP A 10 14.73 -38.50 -9.63
C TRP A 10 13.80 -38.65 -10.83
N ASP A 11 14.12 -39.52 -11.79
CA ASP A 11 13.26 -39.75 -12.95
C ASP A 11 11.88 -40.28 -12.56
N GLU A 12 11.77 -41.07 -11.48
CA GLU A 12 10.48 -41.51 -10.94
C GLU A 12 9.72 -40.38 -10.22
N TRP A 13 10.40 -39.66 -9.32
CA TRP A 13 9.79 -38.70 -8.39
C TRP A 13 9.68 -37.27 -8.89
N LYS A 14 10.41 -36.89 -9.94
CA LYS A 14 10.47 -35.51 -10.45
C LYS A 14 9.09 -34.86 -10.56
N LEU A 15 8.14 -35.51 -11.23
CA LEU A 15 6.81 -34.94 -11.42
C LEU A 15 6.05 -34.79 -10.08
N ARG A 16 6.11 -35.80 -9.21
CA ARG A 16 5.46 -35.78 -7.88
C ARG A 16 6.01 -34.64 -7.01
N VAL A 17 7.34 -34.48 -6.98
CA VAL A 17 8.02 -33.42 -6.25
C VAL A 17 7.62 -32.03 -6.78
N LEU A 18 7.53 -31.87 -8.11
CA LEU A 18 7.12 -30.59 -8.71
C LEU A 18 5.67 -30.23 -8.36
N VAL A 19 4.74 -31.19 -8.44
CA VAL A 19 3.32 -30.94 -8.16
C VAL A 19 3.07 -30.71 -6.67
N LEU A 20 3.71 -31.49 -5.79
CA LEU A 20 3.66 -31.27 -4.33
C LEU A 20 4.32 -29.96 -3.93
N GLY A 21 5.47 -29.62 -4.52
CA GLY A 21 6.13 -28.33 -4.30
C GLY A 21 5.25 -27.16 -4.72
N SER A 22 4.57 -27.28 -5.87
CA SER A 22 3.59 -26.29 -6.33
C SER A 22 2.45 -26.13 -5.31
N LEU A 23 1.90 -27.23 -4.79
CA LEU A 23 0.88 -27.19 -3.72
C LEU A 23 1.40 -26.52 -2.44
N SER A 24 2.62 -26.83 -2.01
CA SER A 24 3.23 -26.22 -0.82
C SER A 24 3.40 -24.72 -0.97
N VAL A 25 3.83 -24.24 -2.14
CA VAL A 25 3.92 -22.80 -2.45
C VAL A 25 2.53 -22.15 -2.40
N GLN A 26 1.51 -22.79 -2.96
CA GLN A 26 0.13 -22.29 -2.91
C GLN A 26 -0.40 -22.21 -1.48
N PHE A 27 -0.12 -23.22 -0.65
CA PHE A 27 -0.51 -23.21 0.76
C PHE A 27 0.19 -22.10 1.54
N PHE A 28 1.49 -21.88 1.31
CA PHE A 28 2.24 -20.78 1.91
C PHE A 28 1.68 -19.41 1.48
N LEU A 29 1.37 -19.24 0.18
CA LEU A 29 0.78 -18.01 -0.35
C LEU A 29 -0.63 -17.74 0.19
N TYR A 30 -1.38 -18.77 0.63
CA TYR A 30 -2.68 -18.55 1.26
C TYR A 30 -2.58 -17.73 2.55
N PHE A 31 -1.54 -17.93 3.35
CA PHE A 31 -1.31 -17.18 4.61
C PHE A 31 -0.53 -15.87 4.41
N SER A 32 -0.08 -15.57 3.20
CA SER A 32 0.77 -14.41 2.92
C SER A 32 0.08 -13.05 3.18
N ASP A 33 -1.25 -12.99 3.15
CA ASP A 33 -2.00 -11.79 3.53
C ASP A 33 -1.78 -11.41 5.00
N LEU A 34 -1.61 -12.38 5.90
CA LEU A 34 -1.31 -12.12 7.32
C LEU A 34 0.11 -11.57 7.49
N VAL A 35 1.05 -12.06 6.68
CA VAL A 35 2.45 -11.59 6.67
C VAL A 35 2.52 -10.11 6.27
N ARG A 36 1.67 -9.67 5.33
CA ARG A 36 1.63 -8.27 4.88
C ARG A 36 0.94 -7.33 5.87
N LEU A 37 0.02 -7.85 6.70
CA LEU A 37 -0.67 -7.06 7.71
C LEU A 37 0.21 -6.79 8.94
N TRP A 38 1.09 -7.72 9.29
CA TRP A 38 1.83 -7.66 10.57
C TRP A 38 3.26 -7.16 10.40
N TYR A 39 3.57 -6.05 11.06
CA TYR A 39 4.90 -5.44 11.06
C TYR A 39 6.01 -6.43 11.47
N LYS A 40 5.79 -7.23 12.53
CA LYS A 40 6.80 -8.20 13.04
C LYS A 40 7.19 -9.27 12.01
N LEU A 41 6.32 -9.54 11.03
CA LEU A 41 6.56 -10.53 9.98
C LEU A 41 7.23 -9.95 8.73
N ARG A 42 7.70 -8.70 8.77
CA ARG A 42 8.34 -8.02 7.62
C ARG A 42 9.48 -8.84 6.99
N TRP A 43 10.24 -9.61 7.78
CA TRP A 43 11.33 -10.47 7.26
C TRP A 43 10.82 -11.63 6.38
N LEU A 44 9.61 -12.15 6.62
CA LEU A 44 8.98 -13.18 5.78
C LEU A 44 8.54 -12.64 4.42
N ARG A 45 8.54 -11.32 4.21
CA ARG A 45 8.08 -10.70 2.97
C ARG A 45 8.94 -11.07 1.76
N MET A 46 10.25 -11.27 1.98
CA MET A 46 11.16 -11.80 0.95
C MET A 46 10.77 -13.22 0.53
N LEU A 47 10.37 -14.07 1.49
CA LEU A 47 9.90 -15.43 1.20
C LEU A 47 8.56 -15.41 0.44
N VAL A 48 7.64 -14.52 0.84
CA VAL A 48 6.36 -14.31 0.12
C VAL A 48 6.61 -13.84 -1.31
N TRP A 49 7.55 -12.93 -1.52
CA TRP A 49 7.94 -12.45 -2.85
C TRP A 49 8.47 -13.57 -3.74
N MET A 50 9.44 -14.34 -3.22
CA MET A 50 10.01 -15.49 -3.92
C MET A 50 8.94 -16.54 -4.25
N ALA A 51 8.05 -16.84 -3.31
CA ALA A 51 6.94 -17.76 -3.52
C ALA A 51 5.94 -17.25 -4.57
N HIS A 52 5.67 -15.94 -4.60
CA HIS A 52 4.75 -15.34 -5.56
C HIS A 52 5.29 -15.42 -7.00
N ILE A 53 6.56 -15.07 -7.20
CA ILE A 53 7.22 -15.15 -8.52
C ILE A 53 7.46 -16.60 -8.93
N GLY A 54 7.99 -17.42 -8.02
CA GLY A 54 8.35 -18.81 -8.29
C GLY A 54 7.15 -19.74 -8.45
N GLY A 55 6.01 -19.41 -7.86
CA GLY A 55 4.81 -20.28 -7.87
C GLY A 55 4.25 -20.54 -9.26
N ASP A 56 4.12 -19.50 -10.09
CA ASP A 56 3.65 -19.63 -11.47
C ASP A 56 4.66 -20.43 -12.31
N ALA A 57 5.95 -20.09 -12.20
CA ALA A 57 7.02 -20.77 -12.94
C ALA A 57 7.09 -22.27 -12.61
N LEU A 58 6.97 -22.61 -11.32
CA LEU A 58 6.96 -23.99 -10.84
C LEU A 58 5.76 -24.77 -11.40
N ALA A 59 4.57 -24.16 -11.43
CA ALA A 59 3.37 -24.80 -11.97
C ALA A 59 3.44 -24.99 -13.50
N VAL A 60 3.95 -24.00 -14.26
CA VAL A 60 4.18 -24.15 -15.71
C VAL A 60 5.21 -25.25 -15.99
N TYR A 61 6.30 -25.30 -15.23
CA TYR A 61 7.33 -26.33 -15.40
C TYR A 61 6.82 -27.74 -15.06
N ALA A 62 5.98 -27.86 -14.02
CA ALA A 62 5.30 -29.11 -13.71
C ALA A 62 4.38 -29.56 -14.85
N LEU A 63 3.61 -28.64 -15.43
CA LEU A 63 2.71 -28.93 -16.55
C LEU A 63 3.48 -29.33 -17.82
N ALA A 64 4.59 -28.66 -18.11
CA ALA A 64 5.47 -29.01 -19.23
C ALA A 64 6.12 -30.39 -19.05
N THR A 65 6.54 -30.72 -17.82
CA THR A 65 7.09 -32.04 -17.50
C THR A 65 6.05 -33.14 -17.71
N LEU A 66 4.79 -32.89 -17.31
CA LEU A 66 3.67 -33.81 -17.52
C LEU A 66 3.36 -33.99 -19.01
N PHE A 67 3.32 -32.89 -19.78
CA PHE A 67 3.15 -32.94 -21.24
C PHE A 67 4.20 -33.83 -21.92
N ASN A 68 5.47 -33.68 -21.55
CA ASN A 68 6.57 -34.46 -22.12
C ASN A 68 6.47 -35.95 -21.76
N ARG A 69 6.12 -36.27 -20.50
CA ARG A 69 5.88 -37.66 -20.06
C ARG A 69 4.71 -38.29 -20.83
N GLN A 70 3.62 -37.56 -21.01
CA GLN A 70 2.46 -38.05 -21.75
C GLN A 70 2.82 -38.35 -23.22
N LYS A 71 3.65 -37.50 -23.84
CA LYS A 71 4.15 -37.73 -25.20
C LYS A 71 4.93 -39.05 -25.29
N GLN A 72 5.80 -39.34 -24.32
CA GLN A 72 6.55 -40.60 -24.26
C GLN A 72 5.63 -41.82 -24.05
N LEU A 73 4.73 -41.77 -23.07
CA LEU A 73 3.79 -42.87 -22.80
C LEU A 73 2.92 -43.25 -24.01
N THR A 74 2.51 -42.24 -24.78
CA THR A 74 1.71 -42.47 -25.99
C THR A 74 2.51 -43.01 -27.17
N ALA A 75 3.85 -42.86 -27.17
CA ALA A 75 4.72 -43.50 -28.14
C ALA A 75 4.92 -44.99 -27.82
N ASP A 76 4.91 -45.35 -26.54
CA ASP A 76 5.10 -46.73 -26.06
C ASP A 76 3.79 -47.53 -25.92
N GLY A 77 2.65 -46.95 -26.30
CA GLY A 77 1.33 -47.63 -26.30
C GLY A 77 0.66 -47.77 -24.92
N GLY A 78 1.11 -47.04 -23.90
CA GLY A 78 0.51 -47.05 -22.55
C GLY A 78 -0.72 -46.16 -22.44
N SER A 79 -1.85 -46.70 -21.95
CA SER A 79 -3.16 -46.03 -22.02
C SER A 79 -3.66 -45.34 -20.75
N GLU A 80 -3.08 -45.50 -19.56
CA GLU A 80 -3.75 -45.01 -18.34
C GLU A 80 -2.79 -44.42 -17.30
N ALA A 81 -2.58 -43.10 -17.36
CA ALA A 81 -1.81 -42.37 -16.36
C ALA A 81 -2.75 -41.54 -15.46
N LEU A 82 -2.86 -41.93 -14.19
CA LEU A 82 -3.56 -41.17 -13.14
C LEU A 82 -3.06 -39.72 -13.01
N GLU A 83 -1.79 -39.49 -13.39
CA GLU A 83 -1.09 -38.21 -13.39
C GLU A 83 -1.87 -37.10 -14.11
N LEU A 84 -2.77 -37.44 -15.04
CA LEU A 84 -3.54 -36.49 -15.84
C LEU A 84 -4.57 -35.68 -15.02
N ILE A 85 -4.97 -36.17 -13.85
CA ILE A 85 -5.80 -35.41 -12.89
C ILE A 85 -5.03 -34.21 -12.33
N TRP A 86 -3.71 -34.25 -12.34
CA TRP A 86 -2.87 -33.15 -11.85
C TRP A 86 -2.90 -31.94 -12.80
N VAL A 87 -3.25 -32.13 -14.08
CA VAL A 87 -3.33 -31.03 -15.07
C VAL A 87 -4.33 -29.94 -14.65
N PRO A 88 -5.62 -30.24 -14.39
CA PRO A 88 -6.54 -29.29 -13.81
C PRO A 88 -6.06 -28.64 -12.50
N ILE A 89 -5.42 -29.41 -11.62
CA ILE A 89 -4.93 -28.91 -10.33
C ILE A 89 -3.79 -27.91 -10.53
N LEU A 90 -2.90 -28.16 -11.49
CA LEU A 90 -1.85 -27.21 -11.87
C LEU A 90 -2.45 -25.94 -12.48
N LEU A 91 -3.56 -26.01 -13.24
CA LEU A 91 -4.30 -24.81 -13.66
C LEU A 91 -4.87 -24.04 -12.46
N ILE A 92 -5.40 -24.74 -11.45
CA ILE A 92 -5.85 -24.12 -10.18
C ILE A 92 -4.67 -23.41 -9.48
N HIS A 93 -3.47 -24.01 -9.50
CA HIS A 93 -2.26 -23.41 -8.92
C HIS A 93 -1.79 -22.18 -9.71
N LEU A 94 -1.79 -22.23 -11.05
CA LEU A 94 -1.51 -21.06 -11.92
C LEU A 94 -2.52 -19.93 -11.70
N GLY A 95 -3.75 -20.31 -11.35
CA GLY A 95 -4.77 -19.37 -10.90
C GLY A 95 -4.41 -18.65 -9.62
N GLY A 96 -3.45 -19.10 -8.81
CA GLY A 96 -2.91 -18.41 -7.62
C GLY A 96 -3.87 -18.33 -6.42
N GLN A 97 -3.41 -17.64 -5.37
CA GLN A 97 -4.17 -17.40 -4.13
C GLN A 97 -4.67 -15.95 -4.00
N SER A 98 -5.15 -15.57 -2.81
CA SER A 98 -5.85 -14.30 -2.52
C SER A 98 -5.14 -13.03 -2.97
N ILE A 99 -3.80 -12.98 -2.94
CA ILE A 99 -3.01 -11.88 -3.49
C ILE A 99 -3.08 -11.93 -5.02
N SER A 100 -3.61 -10.88 -5.64
CA SER A 100 -3.59 -10.74 -7.10
C SER A 100 -2.25 -10.24 -7.59
N ALA A 101 -1.68 -9.25 -6.90
CA ALA A 101 -0.46 -8.56 -7.27
C ALA A 101 0.48 -8.39 -6.07
N TYR A 102 1.78 -8.60 -6.27
CA TYR A 102 2.75 -8.34 -5.21
C TYR A 102 3.12 -6.86 -5.16
N SER A 103 3.34 -6.26 -6.34
CA SER A 103 3.63 -4.83 -6.58
C SER A 103 2.50 -4.21 -7.42
N LEU A 104 2.35 -2.88 -7.42
CA LEU A 104 1.32 -2.26 -8.27
C LEU A 104 1.58 -2.47 -9.75
N GLU A 105 2.86 -2.52 -10.13
CA GLU A 105 3.32 -2.68 -11.50
C GLU A 105 2.81 -4.02 -12.09
N ASP A 106 2.62 -5.04 -11.26
CA ASP A 106 2.05 -6.33 -11.68
C ASP A 106 0.61 -6.18 -12.22
N ASN A 107 -0.17 -5.22 -11.71
CA ASN A 107 -1.54 -4.96 -12.20
C ASN A 107 -1.56 -4.50 -13.66
N GLU A 108 -0.55 -3.72 -14.09
CA GLU A 108 -0.44 -3.26 -15.48
C GLU A 108 0.04 -4.38 -16.42
N LEU A 109 0.66 -5.44 -15.89
CA LEU A 109 1.16 -6.59 -16.66
C LEU A 109 0.09 -7.67 -16.90
N TRP A 110 -1.19 -7.39 -16.64
CA TRP A 110 -2.29 -8.35 -16.77
C TRP A 110 -2.37 -9.05 -18.14
N MET A 111 -1.97 -8.37 -19.23
CA MET A 111 -1.94 -8.95 -20.59
C MET A 111 -0.96 -10.13 -20.70
N ARG A 112 0.18 -10.10 -19.98
CA ARG A 112 1.13 -11.22 -19.95
C ARG A 112 0.47 -12.45 -19.33
N HIS A 113 -0.21 -12.27 -18.21
CA HIS A 113 -0.96 -13.35 -17.56
C HIS A 113 -2.13 -13.86 -18.41
N ALA A 114 -2.77 -13.00 -19.22
CA ALA A 114 -3.82 -13.42 -20.15
C ALA A 114 -3.27 -14.30 -21.28
N ILE A 115 -2.09 -13.99 -21.83
CA ILE A 115 -1.41 -14.84 -22.83
C ILE A 115 -1.01 -16.17 -22.19
N THR A 116 -0.45 -16.15 -20.98
CA THR A 116 -0.13 -17.38 -20.24
C THR A 116 -1.38 -18.22 -20.02
N LEU A 117 -2.50 -17.61 -19.63
CA LEU A 117 -3.80 -18.28 -19.49
C LEU A 117 -4.17 -19.04 -20.75
N VAL A 118 -4.22 -18.36 -21.90
CA VAL A 118 -4.59 -18.99 -23.18
C VAL A 118 -3.63 -20.13 -23.51
N SER A 119 -2.31 -19.91 -23.41
CA SER A 119 -1.32 -20.92 -23.77
C SER A 119 -1.43 -22.20 -22.92
N GLN A 120 -1.54 -22.07 -21.59
CA GLN A 120 -1.55 -23.22 -20.70
C GLN A 120 -2.91 -23.93 -20.70
N VAL A 121 -4.02 -23.21 -20.88
CA VAL A 121 -5.35 -23.84 -21.07
C VAL A 121 -5.37 -24.67 -22.36
N VAL A 122 -4.78 -24.17 -23.45
CA VAL A 122 -4.66 -24.95 -24.71
C VAL A 122 -3.83 -26.22 -24.50
N VAL A 123 -2.67 -26.12 -23.84
CA VAL A 123 -1.83 -27.30 -23.52
C VAL A 123 -2.60 -28.29 -22.64
N ALA A 124 -3.27 -27.81 -21.60
CA ALA A 124 -4.05 -28.65 -20.71
C ALA A 124 -5.22 -29.33 -21.42
N LEU A 125 -5.93 -28.62 -22.32
CA LEU A 125 -7.03 -29.18 -23.10
C LEU A 125 -6.52 -30.24 -24.07
N TYR A 126 -5.38 -30.01 -24.73
CA TYR A 126 -4.76 -31.01 -25.60
C TYR A 126 -4.45 -32.31 -24.84
N ILE A 127 -3.81 -32.20 -23.67
CA ILE A 127 -3.49 -33.35 -22.81
C ILE A 127 -4.77 -34.08 -22.39
N PHE A 128 -5.79 -33.31 -22.02
CA PHE A 128 -7.08 -33.84 -21.56
C PHE A 128 -7.87 -34.55 -22.67
N CYS A 129 -7.97 -33.96 -23.86
CA CYS A 129 -8.64 -34.57 -25.02
C CYS A 129 -7.98 -35.89 -25.42
N LYS A 130 -6.65 -36.01 -25.30
CA LYS A 130 -5.93 -37.26 -25.60
C LYS A 130 -6.24 -38.38 -24.60
N TRP A 131 -6.70 -38.03 -23.39
CA TRP A 131 -7.02 -38.95 -22.30
C TRP A 131 -8.50 -39.36 -22.23
N TRP A 132 -9.34 -38.83 -23.12
CA TRP A 132 -10.80 -38.90 -23.05
C TRP A 132 -11.42 -40.33 -22.97
N SER A 133 -10.62 -41.39 -23.09
CA SER A 133 -11.04 -42.80 -23.07
C SER A 133 -10.99 -43.52 -21.70
N GLY A 134 -10.86 -42.81 -20.57
CA GLY A 134 -10.74 -43.42 -19.24
C GLY A 134 -12.06 -43.81 -18.53
N GLN A 135 -11.93 -44.31 -17.29
CA GLN A 135 -13.06 -44.69 -16.44
C GLN A 135 -14.03 -43.51 -16.20
N LYS A 136 -15.34 -43.75 -16.37
CA LYS A 136 -16.40 -42.70 -16.34
C LYS A 136 -16.33 -41.78 -15.11
N ARG A 137 -16.14 -42.33 -13.91
CA ARG A 137 -16.09 -41.55 -12.65
C ARG A 137 -14.85 -40.68 -12.55
N LEU A 138 -13.71 -41.23 -12.99
CA LEU A 138 -12.43 -40.53 -13.02
C LEU A 138 -12.47 -39.36 -14.03
N LEU A 139 -13.06 -39.62 -15.20
CA LEU A 139 -13.29 -38.60 -16.21
C LEU A 139 -14.21 -37.49 -15.69
N GLN A 140 -15.31 -37.83 -15.01
CA GLN A 140 -16.19 -36.84 -14.38
C GLN A 140 -15.46 -35.98 -13.34
N ALA A 141 -14.66 -36.58 -12.47
CA ALA A 141 -13.86 -35.85 -11.48
C ALA A 141 -12.90 -34.86 -12.16
N ALA A 142 -12.21 -35.31 -13.21
CA ALA A 142 -11.27 -34.49 -13.96
C ALA A 142 -11.96 -33.36 -14.73
N VAL A 143 -13.14 -33.59 -15.35
CA VAL A 143 -13.94 -32.53 -16.01
C VAL A 143 -14.33 -31.44 -15.01
N LEU A 144 -14.82 -31.82 -13.83
CA LEU A 144 -15.20 -30.86 -12.79
C LEU A 144 -14.00 -30.01 -12.35
N LEU A 145 -12.84 -30.64 -12.14
CA LEU A 145 -11.61 -29.93 -11.81
C LEU A 145 -11.14 -29.03 -12.96
N PHE A 146 -11.34 -29.44 -14.21
CA PHE A 146 -10.94 -28.65 -15.38
C PHE A 146 -11.74 -27.35 -15.44
N VAL A 147 -13.06 -27.42 -15.19
CA VAL A 147 -13.92 -26.24 -15.07
C VAL A 147 -13.44 -25.34 -13.93
N VAL A 148 -13.14 -25.92 -12.76
CA VAL A 148 -12.61 -25.17 -11.61
C VAL A 148 -11.27 -24.50 -11.95
N GLY A 149 -10.38 -25.22 -12.64
CA GLY A 149 -9.06 -24.76 -13.06
C GLY A 149 -9.13 -23.60 -14.04
N ILE A 150 -9.92 -23.72 -15.11
CA ILE A 150 -10.10 -22.63 -16.09
C ILE A 150 -10.68 -21.39 -15.41
N LEU A 151 -11.75 -21.54 -14.62
CA LEU A 151 -12.42 -20.41 -13.99
C LEU A 151 -11.47 -19.70 -13.01
N LYS A 152 -10.79 -20.45 -12.15
CA LYS A 152 -9.84 -19.87 -11.19
C LYS A 152 -8.64 -19.22 -11.88
N PHE A 153 -8.13 -19.84 -12.95
CA PHE A 153 -7.01 -19.27 -13.70
C PHE A 153 -7.41 -17.99 -14.44
N SER A 154 -8.64 -17.93 -14.96
CA SER A 154 -9.19 -16.73 -15.61
C SER A 154 -9.39 -15.55 -14.65
N GLN A 155 -9.64 -15.82 -13.37
CA GLN A 155 -9.77 -14.76 -12.36
C GLN A 155 -8.50 -13.94 -12.15
N LYS A 156 -7.31 -14.53 -12.32
CA LYS A 156 -6.02 -13.84 -12.07
C LYS A 156 -5.80 -12.63 -13.00
N PRO A 157 -5.74 -12.78 -14.34
CA PRO A 157 -5.57 -11.63 -15.23
C PRO A 157 -6.74 -10.65 -15.14
N TRP A 158 -7.95 -11.13 -14.82
CA TRP A 158 -9.09 -10.25 -14.65
C TRP A 158 -8.99 -9.38 -13.38
N ALA A 159 -8.56 -9.95 -12.25
CA ALA A 159 -8.31 -9.22 -11.02
C ALA A 159 -7.21 -8.17 -11.21
N LEU A 160 -6.12 -8.51 -11.91
CA LEU A 160 -5.05 -7.56 -12.25
C LEU A 160 -5.58 -6.42 -13.12
N ARG A 161 -6.34 -6.73 -14.18
CA ARG A 161 -6.95 -5.72 -15.06
C ARG A 161 -7.91 -4.79 -14.30
N SER A 162 -8.74 -5.33 -13.42
CA SER A 162 -9.71 -4.50 -12.68
C SER A 162 -9.05 -3.63 -11.61
N ALA A 163 -7.86 -4.00 -11.13
CA ALA A 163 -7.04 -3.21 -10.22
C ALA A 163 -6.06 -2.24 -10.93
N SER A 164 -5.91 -2.32 -12.25
CA SER A 164 -5.00 -1.45 -13.01
C SER A 164 -5.45 0.01 -13.00
N PHE A 165 -4.49 0.93 -12.99
CA PHE A 165 -4.74 2.37 -12.97
C PHE A 165 -5.45 2.82 -14.25
N ASN A 166 -5.05 2.25 -15.40
CA ASN A 166 -5.73 2.48 -16.66
C ASN A 166 -7.21 2.09 -16.60
N SER A 167 -7.53 0.93 -16.00
CA SER A 167 -8.93 0.50 -15.84
C SER A 167 -9.68 1.38 -14.84
N MET A 168 -9.05 1.79 -13.73
CA MET A 168 -9.67 2.70 -12.76
C MET A 168 -9.99 4.06 -13.37
N ALA A 169 -9.00 4.69 -14.02
CA ALA A 169 -9.18 5.97 -14.68
C ALA A 169 -10.27 5.91 -15.77
N SER A 170 -10.25 4.87 -16.61
CA SER A 170 -11.27 4.72 -17.66
C SER A 170 -12.69 4.58 -17.10
N ARG A 171 -12.87 3.87 -15.97
CA ARG A 171 -14.16 3.74 -15.28
C ARG A 171 -14.61 5.05 -14.63
N SER A 172 -13.69 5.77 -14.00
CA SER A 172 -14.00 7.06 -13.39
C SER A 172 -14.38 8.13 -14.42
N LEU A 173 -13.78 8.09 -15.61
CA LEU A 173 -14.10 9.00 -16.71
C LEU A 173 -15.35 8.58 -17.50
N SER A 174 -15.72 7.29 -17.47
CA SER A 174 -16.95 6.82 -18.12
C SER A 174 -18.17 7.25 -17.31
N VAL A 175 -18.64 8.47 -17.55
CA VAL A 175 -20.04 8.85 -17.28
C VAL A 175 -20.94 7.88 -18.06
N PRO A 176 -22.07 7.39 -17.53
CA PRO A 176 -23.07 6.69 -18.33
C PRO A 176 -23.66 7.70 -19.33
N ARG A 177 -22.96 7.91 -20.45
CA ARG A 177 -23.48 8.63 -21.61
C ARG A 177 -24.33 7.61 -22.37
N ASP A 178 -25.58 8.01 -22.59
CA ASP A 178 -26.66 7.30 -23.27
C ASP A 178 -27.44 6.26 -22.46
N LYS A 179 -28.63 6.71 -22.04
CA LYS A 179 -29.80 5.93 -21.58
C LYS A 179 -30.37 4.96 -22.64
N GLY A 180 -29.63 4.65 -23.72
CA GLY A 180 -30.15 3.90 -24.88
C GLY A 180 -29.22 2.87 -25.50
N SER A 181 -27.96 2.75 -25.07
CA SER A 181 -27.08 1.71 -25.60
C SER A 181 -27.27 0.39 -24.82
N PHE A 182 -27.57 -0.69 -25.55
CA PHE A 182 -27.68 -2.02 -24.99
C PHE A 182 -26.31 -2.41 -24.43
N THR A 183 -26.15 -2.36 -23.10
CA THR A 183 -24.94 -2.88 -22.47
C THR A 183 -24.85 -4.38 -22.79
N PRO A 184 -23.74 -4.86 -23.38
CA PRO A 184 -23.63 -6.27 -23.71
C PRO A 184 -23.80 -7.14 -22.47
N TRP A 185 -24.47 -8.30 -22.59
CA TRP A 185 -24.70 -9.23 -21.48
C TRP A 185 -23.43 -9.62 -20.72
N TRP A 186 -22.30 -9.72 -21.42
CA TRP A 186 -21.00 -9.99 -20.81
C TRP A 186 -20.49 -8.83 -19.94
N ALA A 187 -20.87 -7.58 -20.24
CA ALA A 187 -20.51 -6.44 -19.42
C ALA A 187 -21.13 -6.56 -18.03
N TRP A 188 -22.36 -7.07 -17.92
CA TRP A 188 -23.05 -7.31 -16.64
C TRP A 188 -22.32 -8.32 -15.76
N CYS A 189 -21.69 -9.34 -16.35
CA CYS A 189 -20.89 -10.31 -15.60
C CYS A 189 -19.61 -9.69 -15.03
N THR A 190 -19.20 -8.51 -15.52
CA THR A 190 -17.90 -7.88 -15.22
C THR A 190 -17.97 -6.55 -14.47
N THR A 191 -19.14 -5.92 -14.38
CA THR A 191 -19.36 -4.73 -13.57
C THR A 191 -19.37 -5.07 -12.08
N ASP A 192 -18.86 -4.15 -11.26
CA ASP A 192 -18.93 -4.29 -9.80
C ASP A 192 -20.41 -4.27 -9.37
N CYS A 193 -20.83 -5.20 -8.52
CA CYS A 193 -22.21 -5.26 -8.04
C CYS A 193 -22.60 -3.98 -7.28
N LEU A 194 -21.67 -3.34 -6.57
CA LEU A 194 -21.95 -2.10 -5.83
C LEU A 194 -22.16 -0.92 -6.78
N ASP A 195 -21.39 -0.85 -7.85
CA ASP A 195 -21.56 0.17 -8.90
C ASP A 195 -22.88 -0.04 -9.64
N PHE A 196 -23.28 -1.30 -9.86
CA PHE A 196 -24.57 -1.62 -10.49
C PHE A 196 -25.76 -1.28 -9.58
N ILE A 197 -25.71 -1.62 -8.29
CA ILE A 197 -26.77 -1.29 -7.32
C ILE A 197 -26.88 0.22 -7.18
N SER A 198 -25.76 0.94 -7.07
CA SER A 198 -25.77 2.39 -7.00
C SER A 198 -26.26 3.05 -8.30
N ALA A 199 -25.89 2.53 -9.47
CA ALA A 199 -26.40 2.98 -10.76
C ALA A 199 -27.93 2.79 -10.89
N ARG A 200 -28.47 1.70 -10.32
CA ARG A 200 -29.91 1.41 -10.30
C ARG A 200 -30.66 2.23 -9.25
N MET A 201 -30.03 2.61 -8.15
CA MET A 201 -30.60 3.57 -7.19
C MET A 201 -30.65 4.99 -7.77
N LYS A 202 -29.67 5.36 -8.62
CA LYS A 202 -29.61 6.64 -9.35
C LYS A 202 -30.69 6.83 -10.42
N THR A 203 -31.57 5.85 -10.65
CA THR A 203 -32.64 5.95 -11.68
C THR A 203 -33.78 6.90 -11.32
N GLY A 204 -33.78 7.48 -10.11
CA GLY A 204 -34.66 8.60 -9.72
C GLY A 204 -33.85 9.82 -9.32
N GLU A 205 -33.96 10.91 -10.08
CA GLU A 205 -33.63 12.29 -9.70
C GLU A 205 -32.30 12.53 -8.97
N GLN A 206 -31.17 12.54 -9.68
CA GLN A 206 -30.08 13.50 -9.46
C GLN A 206 -29.01 13.37 -10.56
N GLU A 207 -29.06 14.25 -11.55
CA GLU A 207 -27.86 14.61 -12.29
C GLU A 207 -26.83 15.14 -11.27
N HIS A 208 -25.80 14.34 -10.94
CA HIS A 208 -24.63 14.86 -10.22
C HIS A 208 -24.00 15.93 -11.11
N LYS A 209 -24.30 17.18 -10.80
CA LYS A 209 -23.65 18.37 -11.33
C LYS A 209 -22.21 18.34 -10.82
N CYS A 210 -21.33 17.60 -11.49
CA CYS A 210 -19.90 17.64 -11.21
C CYS A 210 -19.43 19.09 -11.35
N ASN A 211 -18.70 19.55 -10.34
CA ASN A 211 -18.11 20.89 -10.16
C ASN A 211 -19.02 21.93 -9.49
N LEU A 212 -19.05 21.91 -8.16
CA LEU A 212 -19.27 23.16 -7.43
C LEU A 212 -18.17 24.16 -7.81
N SER A 213 -18.51 25.44 -7.94
CA SER A 213 -17.49 26.48 -8.02
C SER A 213 -16.63 26.45 -6.74
N LEU A 214 -15.36 26.89 -6.82
CA LEU A 214 -14.51 26.94 -5.62
C LEU A 214 -15.17 27.75 -4.50
N GLN A 215 -15.83 28.84 -4.88
CA GLN A 215 -16.52 29.73 -3.96
C GLN A 215 -17.69 29.04 -3.26
N ASP A 216 -18.53 28.31 -4.00
CA ASP A 216 -19.66 27.58 -3.42
C ASP A 216 -19.18 26.48 -2.48
N TYR A 217 -18.15 25.73 -2.89
CA TYR A 217 -17.56 24.69 -2.06
C TYR A 217 -17.02 25.24 -0.73
N VAL A 218 -16.20 26.30 -0.77
CA VAL A 218 -15.62 26.90 0.44
C VAL A 218 -16.71 27.45 1.35
N LYS A 219 -17.74 28.08 0.78
CA LYS A 219 -18.88 28.60 1.55
C LYS A 219 -19.64 27.47 2.26
N GLU A 220 -19.92 26.37 1.56
CA GLU A 220 -20.66 25.25 2.13
C GLU A 220 -19.83 24.47 3.16
N ALA A 221 -18.56 24.15 2.86
CA ALA A 221 -17.63 23.51 3.79
C ALA A 221 -17.46 24.32 5.07
N ARG A 222 -17.29 25.65 4.96
CA ARG A 222 -17.20 26.53 6.13
C ARG A 222 -18.49 26.54 6.94
N SER A 223 -19.66 26.49 6.29
CA SER A 223 -20.94 26.39 7.02
C SER A 223 -21.06 25.09 7.81
N ILE A 224 -20.53 23.98 7.29
CA ILE A 224 -20.52 22.70 8.00
C ILE A 224 -19.60 22.77 9.24
N VAL A 225 -18.39 23.32 9.09
CA VAL A 225 -17.40 23.36 10.18
C VAL A 225 -17.74 24.39 11.26
N VAL A 226 -18.22 25.58 10.87
CA VAL A 226 -18.42 26.72 11.77
C VAL A 226 -19.84 26.79 12.32
N GLN A 227 -20.83 26.40 11.52
CA GLN A 227 -22.26 26.53 11.88
C GLN A 227 -22.91 25.18 12.23
N GLU A 228 -22.13 24.09 12.27
CA GLU A 228 -22.58 22.73 12.59
C GLU A 228 -23.80 22.28 11.77
N LYS A 229 -23.90 22.74 10.52
CA LYS A 229 -25.05 22.46 9.66
C LYS A 229 -25.13 20.97 9.32
N GLU A 230 -26.29 20.35 9.59
CA GLU A 230 -26.54 18.97 9.18
C GLU A 230 -26.93 18.88 7.69
N VAL A 231 -26.10 18.19 6.90
CA VAL A 231 -26.43 17.72 5.55
C VAL A 231 -26.93 16.27 5.63
N PRO A 232 -27.91 15.84 4.80
CA PRO A 232 -28.36 14.45 4.78
C PRO A 232 -27.21 13.51 4.41
N SER A 233 -26.81 12.61 5.33
CA SER A 233 -25.70 11.69 5.06
C SER A 233 -26.17 10.53 4.20
N GLU A 234 -25.88 10.58 2.90
CA GLU A 234 -25.94 9.40 2.04
C GLU A 234 -24.70 8.54 2.28
N SER A 235 -24.87 7.21 2.36
CA SER A 235 -23.87 6.24 2.83
C SER A 235 -22.44 6.58 2.39
N ALA A 236 -21.62 6.98 3.37
CA ALA A 236 -20.29 7.59 3.23
C ALA A 236 -19.18 6.64 2.70
N ARG A 237 -19.51 5.56 1.98
CA ARG A 237 -18.51 4.64 1.40
C ARG A 237 -18.72 4.49 -0.09
N ARG A 238 -18.13 5.39 -0.87
CA ARG A 238 -18.03 5.23 -2.33
C ARG A 238 -16.63 4.79 -2.72
N LEU A 239 -16.48 3.51 -3.08
CA LEU A 239 -15.25 2.95 -3.65
C LEU A 239 -14.74 3.82 -4.82
N ASP A 240 -15.65 4.32 -5.66
CA ASP A 240 -15.33 5.23 -6.77
C ASP A 240 -14.52 6.45 -6.36
N HIS A 241 -14.82 7.05 -5.20
CA HIS A 241 -14.10 8.23 -4.74
C HIS A 241 -12.63 7.93 -4.42
N ILE A 242 -12.37 6.80 -3.76
CA ILE A 242 -10.99 6.33 -3.52
C ILE A 242 -10.28 6.15 -4.87
N CYS A 243 -10.92 5.49 -5.82
CA CYS A 243 -10.34 5.24 -7.14
C CYS A 243 -9.93 6.55 -7.82
N MET A 244 -10.82 7.55 -7.82
CA MET A 244 -10.56 8.88 -8.37
C MET A 244 -9.38 9.57 -7.68
N MET A 245 -9.31 9.51 -6.35
CA MET A 245 -8.18 10.06 -5.60
C MET A 245 -6.85 9.39 -5.97
N LEU A 246 -6.83 8.05 -6.11
CA LEU A 246 -5.62 7.31 -6.45
C LEU A 246 -5.09 7.68 -7.83
N VAL A 247 -5.97 7.84 -8.82
CA VAL A 247 -5.59 8.17 -10.21
C VAL A 247 -5.41 9.67 -10.45
N ASP A 248 -5.35 10.49 -9.40
CA ASP A 248 -5.23 11.96 -9.47
C ASP A 248 -6.39 12.64 -10.26
N LEU A 249 -7.58 12.01 -10.33
CA LEU A 249 -8.78 12.53 -11.00
C LEU A 249 -9.76 13.21 -10.02
N SER A 250 -9.30 13.63 -8.83
CA SER A 250 -10.15 14.23 -7.82
C SER A 250 -10.96 15.43 -8.36
N CYS A 251 -12.27 15.35 -8.19
CA CYS A 251 -13.22 16.40 -8.54
C CYS A 251 -13.69 17.13 -7.27
N ARG A 252 -13.94 18.44 -7.41
CA ARG A 252 -14.55 19.28 -6.36
C ARG A 252 -16.04 18.95 -6.27
N ASP A 253 -16.32 17.79 -5.69
CA ASP A 253 -17.65 17.17 -5.68
C ASP A 253 -18.38 17.36 -4.33
N PRO A 254 -19.72 17.36 -4.35
CA PRO A 254 -20.56 17.27 -3.13
C PRO A 254 -20.16 16.12 -2.21
N ILE A 255 -19.59 15.04 -2.75
CA ILE A 255 -19.13 13.87 -2.01
C ILE A 255 -18.06 14.26 -0.97
N ARG A 256 -17.18 15.21 -1.27
CA ARG A 256 -16.15 15.68 -0.33
C ARG A 256 -16.74 16.40 0.88
N LEU A 257 -17.87 17.08 0.71
CA LEU A 257 -18.61 17.70 1.82
C LEU A 257 -19.21 16.64 2.75
N ASN A 258 -19.70 15.52 2.20
CA ASN A 258 -20.21 14.41 3.00
C ASN A 258 -19.11 13.77 3.85
N TYR A 259 -17.90 13.61 3.30
CA TYR A 259 -16.75 13.13 4.06
C TYR A 259 -16.35 14.08 5.18
N LEU A 260 -16.31 15.39 4.89
CA LEU A 260 -16.03 16.43 5.87
C LEU A 260 -17.01 16.34 7.04
N GLN A 261 -18.31 16.30 6.75
CA GLN A 261 -19.33 16.20 7.79
C GLN A 261 -19.21 14.90 8.60
N TYR A 262 -18.94 13.77 7.93
CA TYR A 262 -18.77 12.48 8.60
C TYR A 262 -17.58 12.48 9.56
N PHE A 263 -16.41 12.95 9.12
CA PHE A 263 -15.20 12.98 9.93
C PHE A 263 -15.25 14.01 11.06
N LEU A 264 -15.97 15.11 10.90
CA LEU A 264 -16.19 16.08 11.98
C LEU A 264 -17.05 15.52 13.13
N LYS A 265 -17.93 14.55 12.85
CA LYS A 265 -18.78 13.90 13.87
C LYS A 265 -18.07 12.80 14.67
N LEU A 266 -16.89 12.36 14.21
CA LEU A 266 -16.12 11.33 14.89
C LEU A 266 -15.25 11.93 15.99
N ASP A 267 -15.07 11.17 17.06
CA ASP A 267 -14.02 11.42 18.05
C ASP A 267 -12.64 11.01 17.49
N ASP A 268 -11.57 11.35 18.20
CA ASP A 268 -10.20 11.13 17.73
C ASP A 268 -9.90 9.64 17.44
N GLU A 269 -10.40 8.74 18.30
CA GLU A 269 -10.28 7.30 18.10
C GLU A 269 -11.13 6.81 16.91
N GLY A 270 -12.32 7.39 16.72
CA GLY A 270 -13.19 7.15 15.59
C GLY A 270 -12.55 7.57 14.26
N VAL A 271 -11.90 8.74 14.21
CA VAL A 271 -11.15 9.22 13.04
C VAL A 271 -10.04 8.23 12.69
N HIS A 272 -9.20 7.87 13.66
CA HIS A 272 -8.09 6.94 13.47
C HIS A 272 -8.57 5.56 12.99
N LYS A 273 -9.61 5.00 13.62
CA LYS A 273 -10.24 3.72 13.20
C LYS A 273 -10.85 3.82 11.79
N GLY A 274 -11.44 4.97 11.47
CA GLY A 274 -11.94 5.31 10.16
C GLY A 274 -10.83 5.21 9.12
N LEU A 275 -9.75 5.97 9.27
CA LEU A 275 -8.58 5.98 8.38
C LEU A 275 -7.99 4.59 8.20
N ARG A 276 -7.84 3.83 9.30
CA ARG A 276 -7.38 2.44 9.27
C ARG A 276 -8.22 1.56 8.34
N THR A 277 -9.53 1.73 8.39
CA THR A 277 -10.45 0.97 7.55
C THR A 277 -10.32 1.38 6.08
N TRP A 278 -10.22 2.68 5.79
CA TRP A 278 -10.05 3.19 4.42
C TRP A 278 -8.75 2.74 3.76
N VAL A 279 -7.65 2.80 4.49
CA VAL A 279 -6.35 2.33 4.03
C VAL A 279 -6.38 0.81 3.75
N TRP A 280 -7.03 0.04 4.61
CA TRP A 280 -7.21 -1.39 4.44
C TRP A 280 -8.06 -1.75 3.21
N ASP A 281 -9.18 -1.05 3.02
CA ASP A 281 -10.05 -1.24 1.86
C ASP A 281 -9.30 -0.90 0.57
N THR A 282 -8.51 0.18 0.57
CA THR A 282 -7.65 0.57 -0.55
C THR A 282 -6.62 -0.52 -0.87
N TYR A 283 -5.95 -1.08 0.13
CA TYR A 283 -5.04 -2.21 -0.06
C TYR A 283 -5.76 -3.41 -0.70
N ARG A 284 -6.95 -3.77 -0.19
CA ARG A 284 -7.71 -4.92 -0.71
C ARG A 284 -8.15 -4.72 -2.15
N ILE A 285 -8.52 -3.49 -2.50
CA ILE A 285 -8.90 -3.11 -3.86
C ILE A 285 -7.74 -3.32 -4.85
N LEU A 286 -6.52 -2.99 -4.45
CA LEU A 286 -5.36 -2.93 -5.35
C LEU A 286 -4.54 -4.21 -5.40
N TYR A 287 -4.39 -4.92 -4.28
CA TYR A 287 -3.45 -6.05 -4.14
C TYR A 287 -4.13 -7.40 -3.95
N THR A 288 -5.45 -7.43 -3.77
CA THR A 288 -6.21 -8.66 -3.57
C THR A 288 -7.31 -8.80 -4.61
N ARG A 289 -7.88 -10.01 -4.71
CA ARG A 289 -9.00 -10.30 -5.62
C ARG A 289 -10.35 -9.71 -5.19
N MET A 290 -10.38 -8.80 -4.22
CA MET A 290 -11.63 -8.24 -3.67
C MET A 290 -12.55 -7.69 -4.76
N ARG A 291 -12.03 -6.86 -5.67
CA ARG A 291 -12.81 -6.32 -6.79
C ARG A 291 -13.37 -7.39 -7.71
N SER A 292 -12.58 -8.42 -8.00
CA SER A 292 -13.08 -9.55 -8.81
C SER A 292 -14.21 -10.28 -8.08
N TYR A 293 -14.10 -10.49 -6.77
CA TYR A 293 -15.15 -11.15 -5.99
C TYR A 293 -16.43 -10.34 -5.83
N GLN A 294 -16.38 -9.02 -5.99
CA GLN A 294 -17.58 -8.15 -5.92
C GLN A 294 -18.41 -8.16 -7.21
N THR A 295 -17.95 -8.83 -8.26
CA THR A 295 -18.70 -8.98 -9.51
C THR A 295 -19.63 -10.21 -9.45
N PRO A 296 -20.70 -10.27 -10.26
CA PRO A 296 -21.58 -11.45 -10.29
C PRO A 296 -20.83 -12.74 -10.62
N LEU A 297 -19.90 -12.71 -11.59
CA LEU A 297 -19.09 -13.86 -11.97
C LEU A 297 -18.14 -14.30 -10.85
N GLY A 298 -17.54 -13.34 -10.15
CA GLY A 298 -16.69 -13.60 -8.99
C GLY A 298 -17.46 -14.19 -7.82
N LEU A 299 -18.63 -13.63 -7.49
CA LEU A 299 -19.53 -14.16 -6.47
C LEU A 299 -19.93 -15.60 -6.80
N CYS A 300 -20.45 -15.86 -8.00
CA CYS A 300 -20.79 -17.22 -8.44
C CYS A 300 -19.59 -18.16 -8.28
N SER A 301 -18.39 -17.73 -8.67
CA SER A 301 -17.19 -18.56 -8.52
C SER A 301 -16.87 -18.88 -7.05
N VAL A 302 -16.97 -17.91 -6.14
CA VAL A 302 -16.71 -18.12 -4.70
C VAL A 302 -17.69 -19.13 -4.10
N TRP A 303 -18.96 -19.10 -4.53
CA TRP A 303 -19.98 -20.02 -4.02
C TRP A 303 -19.90 -21.40 -4.67
N PHE A 304 -19.65 -21.53 -5.97
CA PHE A 304 -19.73 -22.81 -6.67
C PHE A 304 -18.42 -23.61 -6.69
N LEU A 305 -17.25 -22.97 -6.78
CA LEU A 305 -15.97 -23.67 -6.93
C LEU A 305 -15.61 -24.62 -5.77
N PRO A 306 -15.89 -24.31 -4.48
CA PRO A 306 -15.61 -25.22 -3.38
C PRO A 306 -16.41 -26.53 -3.47
N PHE A 307 -17.69 -26.46 -3.86
CA PHE A 307 -18.53 -27.64 -4.01
C PHE A 307 -18.12 -28.49 -5.21
N LEU A 308 -17.69 -27.87 -6.32
CA LEU A 308 -17.14 -28.60 -7.46
C LEU A 308 -15.83 -29.32 -7.10
N ALA A 309 -14.94 -28.67 -6.34
CA ALA A 309 -13.73 -29.30 -5.83
C ALA A 309 -14.05 -30.46 -4.89
N LEU A 310 -15.02 -30.31 -3.97
CA LEU A 310 -15.47 -31.39 -3.09
C LEU A 310 -16.07 -32.56 -3.87
N ALA A 311 -16.94 -32.27 -4.83
CA ALA A 311 -17.56 -33.28 -5.68
C ALA A 311 -16.50 -34.08 -6.45
N SER A 312 -15.45 -33.41 -6.96
CA SER A 312 -14.33 -34.09 -7.61
C SER A 312 -13.55 -35.02 -6.66
N LEU A 313 -13.33 -34.61 -5.41
CA LEU A 313 -12.69 -35.45 -4.38
C LEU A 313 -13.55 -36.67 -4.04
N VAL A 314 -14.87 -36.50 -3.92
CA VAL A 314 -15.80 -37.60 -3.65
C VAL A 314 -15.86 -38.58 -4.83
N LEU A 315 -15.90 -38.07 -6.07
CA LEU A 315 -15.89 -38.90 -7.28
C LEU A 315 -14.58 -39.67 -7.43
N PHE A 316 -13.45 -39.03 -7.14
CA PHE A 316 -12.15 -39.70 -7.08
C PHE A 316 -12.12 -40.76 -5.99
N ALA A 317 -12.63 -40.47 -4.79
CA ALA A 317 -12.69 -41.46 -3.72
C ALA A 317 -13.51 -42.70 -4.11
N LYS A 318 -14.61 -42.52 -4.86
CA LYS A 318 -15.49 -43.58 -5.36
C LYS A 318 -15.07 -44.22 -6.70
N SER A 319 -13.99 -43.76 -7.33
CA SER A 319 -13.49 -44.37 -8.57
C SER A 319 -12.77 -45.68 -8.26
N ASP A 320 -12.77 -46.59 -9.23
CA ASP A 320 -11.91 -47.76 -9.16
C ASP A 320 -10.46 -47.30 -9.39
N LYS A 321 -9.52 -47.90 -8.69
CA LYS A 321 -8.11 -47.53 -8.74
C LYS A 321 -7.21 -48.76 -8.93
N ASP A 322 -7.81 -49.93 -9.14
CA ASP A 322 -7.10 -51.17 -9.36
C ASP A 322 -6.24 -51.04 -10.63
N GLY A 323 -4.92 -51.17 -10.48
CA GLY A 323 -3.95 -51.05 -11.59
C GLY A 323 -3.18 -49.73 -11.68
N TYR A 324 -3.51 -48.71 -10.87
CA TYR A 324 -2.71 -47.49 -10.77
C TYR A 324 -1.62 -47.59 -9.70
N ASN A 325 -0.56 -46.80 -9.82
CA ASN A 325 0.54 -46.76 -8.85
C ASN A 325 0.10 -46.15 -7.51
N ASP A 326 0.31 -46.87 -6.41
CA ASP A 326 -0.03 -46.45 -5.04
C ASP A 326 0.52 -45.06 -4.68
N LYS A 327 1.72 -44.72 -5.15
CA LYS A 327 2.34 -43.41 -4.92
C LYS A 327 1.53 -42.29 -5.59
N ASP A 328 1.02 -42.52 -6.80
CA ASP A 328 0.25 -41.53 -7.55
C ASP A 328 -1.16 -41.36 -6.99
N ILE A 329 -1.75 -42.45 -6.48
CA ILE A 329 -3.01 -42.42 -5.74
C ILE A 329 -2.86 -41.55 -4.48
N THR A 330 -1.80 -41.79 -3.70
CA THR A 330 -1.51 -41.04 -2.48
C THR A 330 -1.32 -39.55 -2.76
N VAL A 331 -0.52 -39.19 -3.77
CA VAL A 331 -0.29 -37.79 -4.17
C VAL A 331 -1.59 -37.13 -4.64
N SER A 332 -2.42 -37.84 -5.40
CA SER A 332 -3.70 -37.33 -5.89
C SER A 332 -4.67 -37.02 -4.75
N TYR A 333 -4.75 -37.86 -3.71
CA TYR A 333 -5.56 -37.57 -2.52
C TYR A 333 -5.08 -36.32 -1.77
N ILE A 334 -3.76 -36.17 -1.60
CA ILE A 334 -3.17 -34.98 -0.97
C ILE A 334 -3.55 -33.73 -1.76
N LEU A 335 -3.37 -33.75 -3.09
CA LEU A 335 -3.67 -32.62 -3.96
C LEU A 335 -5.15 -32.23 -3.93
N LEU A 336 -6.05 -33.19 -4.08
CA LEU A 336 -7.49 -32.95 -4.08
C LEU A 336 -7.99 -32.49 -2.71
N GLY A 337 -7.51 -33.12 -1.62
CA GLY A 337 -7.86 -32.76 -0.25
C GLY A 337 -7.42 -31.35 0.10
N CYS A 338 -6.15 -31.01 -0.15
CA CYS A 338 -5.63 -29.67 0.10
C CYS A 338 -6.29 -28.61 -0.81
N THR A 339 -6.56 -28.95 -2.08
CA THR A 339 -7.28 -28.04 -2.99
C THR A 339 -8.68 -27.75 -2.47
N ALA A 340 -9.45 -28.76 -2.08
CA ALA A 340 -10.79 -28.57 -1.52
C ALA A 340 -10.72 -27.74 -0.23
N MET A 341 -9.77 -28.04 0.66
CA MET A 341 -9.55 -27.29 1.90
C MET A 341 -9.27 -25.81 1.64
N ILE A 342 -8.36 -25.48 0.71
CA ILE A 342 -8.05 -24.09 0.35
C ILE A 342 -9.28 -23.36 -0.21
N GLN A 343 -10.08 -24.04 -1.04
CA GLN A 343 -11.30 -23.45 -1.62
C GLN A 343 -12.36 -23.16 -0.55
N PHE A 344 -12.58 -24.08 0.40
CA PHE A 344 -13.50 -23.83 1.53
C PHE A 344 -12.96 -22.76 2.48
N ALA A 345 -11.66 -22.74 2.75
CA ALA A 345 -11.06 -21.72 3.59
C ALA A 345 -11.21 -20.31 2.96
N ALA A 346 -11.19 -20.20 1.64
CA ALA A 346 -11.50 -18.97 0.93
C ALA A 346 -12.99 -18.59 1.00
N TRP A 347 -13.90 -19.56 1.06
CA TRP A 347 -15.35 -19.33 1.24
C TRP A 347 -15.69 -18.78 2.63
N PHE A 348 -14.97 -19.23 3.68
CA PHE A 348 -15.07 -18.63 5.00
C PHE A 348 -14.31 -17.31 5.11
N ALA A 349 -13.39 -16.98 4.20
CA ALA A 349 -12.57 -15.79 4.30
C ALA A 349 -13.37 -14.48 4.32
N PRO A 350 -14.51 -14.26 3.64
CA PRO A 350 -15.33 -13.06 3.86
C PRO A 350 -15.96 -12.97 5.25
N PHE A 351 -16.23 -14.11 5.90
CA PHE A 351 -16.76 -14.20 7.26
C PHE A 351 -15.66 -14.19 8.34
N LEU A 352 -14.45 -14.69 8.02
CA LEU A 352 -13.26 -14.78 8.89
C LEU A 352 -12.23 -13.66 8.66
N ARG A 353 -12.22 -13.01 7.49
CA ARG A 353 -11.50 -11.73 7.25
C ARG A 353 -12.34 -10.65 7.87
N MET A 354 -12.24 -10.70 9.18
CA MET A 354 -12.90 -9.85 10.11
C MET A 354 -12.59 -8.39 9.76
N PRO A 355 -13.55 -7.49 9.98
CA PRO A 355 -13.27 -6.06 10.02
C PRO A 355 -12.11 -5.81 10.98
N CYS A 356 -11.41 -4.68 10.81
CA CYS A 356 -10.32 -4.18 11.69
C CYS A 356 -10.57 -4.31 13.21
N ASP A 357 -11.81 -4.59 13.59
CA ASP A 357 -12.37 -4.85 14.91
C ASP A 357 -11.77 -6.04 15.70
N ILE A 358 -11.24 -7.12 15.08
CA ILE A 358 -10.46 -8.12 15.85
C ILE A 358 -9.05 -7.61 16.15
N SER A 359 -8.38 -6.91 15.22
CA SER A 359 -7.04 -6.37 15.49
C SER A 359 -7.08 -5.38 16.67
N GLY A 360 -8.16 -4.59 16.75
CA GLY A 360 -8.48 -3.77 17.92
C GLY A 360 -8.71 -4.59 19.20
N ARG A 361 -9.47 -5.71 19.13
CA ARG A 361 -9.67 -6.62 20.28
C ARG A 361 -8.42 -7.36 20.73
N LEU A 362 -7.48 -7.67 19.82
CA LEU A 362 -6.23 -8.37 20.12
C LEU A 362 -5.07 -7.43 20.50
N LYS A 363 -5.27 -6.11 20.44
CA LYS A 363 -4.22 -5.09 20.69
C LYS A 363 -2.91 -5.36 19.93
N LEU A 364 -2.98 -5.94 18.73
CA LEU A 364 -1.80 -6.09 17.89
C LEU A 364 -1.61 -4.80 17.07
N ALA A 365 -0.51 -4.09 17.30
CA ALA A 365 -0.12 -2.93 16.51
C ALA A 365 0.05 -3.34 15.03
N THR A 366 -0.81 -2.82 14.17
CA THR A 366 -0.65 -2.94 12.72
C THR A 366 0.31 -1.86 12.23
N TRP A 367 0.84 -2.00 11.02
CA TRP A 367 1.70 -0.96 10.44
C TRP A 367 0.98 0.41 10.32
N GLN A 368 -0.36 0.43 10.32
CA GLN A 368 -1.19 1.63 10.24
C GLN A 368 -1.09 2.51 11.50
N ASP A 369 -0.63 1.93 12.61
CA ASP A 369 -0.43 2.62 13.90
C ASP A 369 1.01 3.12 14.04
N MET A 370 1.89 2.69 13.14
CA MET A 370 3.32 2.94 13.19
C MET A 370 3.71 4.11 12.30
N VAL A 371 4.64 4.91 12.79
CA VAL A 371 5.30 5.98 12.04
C VAL A 371 6.78 5.64 11.96
N SER A 372 7.31 5.59 10.74
CA SER A 372 8.74 5.37 10.52
C SER A 372 9.55 6.50 11.12
N GLN A 373 10.72 6.19 11.67
CA GLN A 373 11.57 7.18 12.33
C GLN A 373 13.00 7.05 11.82
N GLN A 374 13.60 8.20 11.55
CA GLN A 374 15.01 8.32 11.23
C GLN A 374 15.53 9.67 11.69
N ASN A 375 16.72 9.68 12.29
CA ASN A 375 17.34 10.90 12.78
C ASN A 375 18.73 11.07 12.16
N LEU A 376 19.00 12.25 11.57
CA LEU A 376 20.23 12.52 10.84
C LEU A 376 21.47 12.42 11.73
N MET A 377 21.47 13.06 12.91
CA MET A 377 22.62 13.04 13.83
C MET A 377 22.91 11.63 14.32
N SER A 378 21.87 10.87 14.66
CA SER A 378 21.98 9.47 15.07
C SER A 378 22.55 8.58 13.98
N PHE A 379 22.18 8.83 12.72
CA PHE A 379 22.69 8.10 11.57
C PHE A 379 24.19 8.40 11.38
N CYS A 380 24.59 9.67 11.41
CA CYS A 380 25.98 10.07 11.26
C CYS A 380 26.89 9.51 12.38
N ALA A 381 26.41 9.49 13.63
CA ALA A 381 27.13 8.89 14.76
C ALA A 381 27.33 7.36 14.59
N ARG A 382 26.28 6.65 14.19
CA ARG A 382 26.30 5.17 14.08
C ARG A 382 27.05 4.66 12.87
N GLU A 383 27.01 5.39 11.75
CA GLU A 383 27.74 5.00 10.54
C GLU A 383 29.26 5.08 10.75
N LYS A 384 29.74 6.09 11.50
CA LYS A 384 31.17 6.22 11.85
C LYS A 384 31.68 5.06 12.72
N GLN A 385 30.80 4.43 13.51
CA GLN A 385 31.14 3.38 14.48
C GLN A 385 31.05 1.94 13.92
N GLN A 386 30.72 1.72 12.64
CA GLN A 386 30.38 0.39 12.11
C GLN A 386 31.48 -0.68 12.31
N PRO A 387 31.23 -1.76 13.10
CA PRO A 387 32.00 -2.99 13.01
C PRO A 387 31.40 -3.88 11.92
N THR A 388 32.17 -4.20 10.87
CA THR A 388 31.73 -5.13 9.81
C THR A 388 31.59 -6.54 10.36
N THR A 389 30.40 -6.89 10.87
CA THR A 389 30.08 -8.23 11.35
C THR A 389 30.00 -9.23 10.19
N THR A 390 30.34 -10.51 10.45
CA THR A 390 30.29 -11.58 9.44
C THR A 390 28.89 -11.74 8.82
N PHE A 391 27.83 -11.45 9.59
CA PHE A 391 26.45 -11.44 9.10
C PHE A 391 26.21 -10.37 8.03
N MET A 392 26.69 -9.13 8.24
CA MET A 392 26.59 -8.06 7.23
C MET A 392 27.32 -8.43 5.93
N LYS A 393 28.45 -9.16 6.00
CA LYS A 393 29.17 -9.64 4.80
C LYS A 393 28.38 -10.67 3.99
N ILE A 394 27.62 -11.55 4.66
CA ILE A 394 26.75 -12.54 3.99
C ILE A 394 25.54 -11.85 3.35
N VAL A 395 24.91 -10.91 4.07
CA VAL A 395 23.75 -10.17 3.53
C VAL A 395 24.17 -9.21 2.41
N ALA A 396 25.37 -8.63 2.47
CA ALA A 396 25.98 -7.85 1.38
C ALA A 396 26.10 -8.62 0.05
N CYS A 397 26.25 -9.95 0.14
CA CYS A 397 26.30 -10.82 -1.04
C CYS A 397 24.91 -11.07 -1.65
N MET A 398 23.83 -10.90 -0.87
CA MET A 398 22.45 -11.18 -1.29
C MET A 398 21.65 -9.93 -1.66
N CYS A 399 22.00 -8.76 -1.11
CA CYS A 399 21.37 -7.47 -1.38
C CYS A 399 22.44 -6.36 -1.47
N PRO A 400 22.22 -5.31 -2.29
CA PRO A 400 23.10 -4.15 -2.30
C PRO A 400 23.22 -3.54 -0.90
N MET A 401 24.45 -3.28 -0.43
CA MET A 401 24.72 -2.72 0.90
C MET A 401 24.03 -1.38 1.14
N GLU A 402 23.81 -0.59 0.09
CA GLU A 402 23.05 0.66 0.13
C GLU A 402 21.59 0.44 0.55
N TYR A 403 20.94 -0.64 0.07
CA TYR A 403 19.58 -0.98 0.46
C TYR A 403 19.49 -1.42 1.93
N ILE A 404 20.48 -2.17 2.40
CA ILE A 404 20.56 -2.65 3.79
C ILE A 404 20.78 -1.46 4.73
N ASN A 405 21.75 -0.59 4.45
CA ASN A 405 21.97 0.63 5.22
C ASN A 405 20.72 1.53 5.23
N LYS A 406 20.02 1.64 4.10
CA LYS A 406 18.79 2.43 3.99
C LYS A 406 17.66 1.95 4.92
N HIS A 407 17.60 0.65 5.20
CA HIS A 407 16.51 0.05 6.00
C HIS A 407 16.90 -0.47 7.39
N CYS A 408 18.19 -0.63 7.71
CA CYS A 408 18.64 -1.10 9.03
C CYS A 408 18.66 0.00 10.11
N TYR A 409 18.65 1.27 9.71
CA TYR A 409 18.76 2.40 10.63
C TYR A 409 17.44 3.13 10.91
N ASN A 410 16.33 2.68 10.33
CA ASN A 410 15.01 3.18 10.69
C ASN A 410 14.42 2.37 11.85
N TRP A 411 13.61 3.01 12.68
CA TRP A 411 12.75 2.35 13.66
C TRP A 411 11.30 2.80 13.46
N GLN A 412 10.40 2.28 14.28
CA GLN A 412 8.97 2.54 14.15
C GLN A 412 8.40 2.92 15.52
N GLU A 413 7.56 3.92 15.56
CA GLU A 413 6.90 4.40 16.78
C GLU A 413 5.38 4.42 16.63
N THR A 414 4.66 4.07 17.70
CA THR A 414 3.18 4.11 17.75
C THR A 414 2.70 5.55 17.97
N ALA A 415 2.88 6.41 16.98
CA ALA A 415 2.59 7.84 17.05
C ALA A 415 1.43 8.31 16.15
N ALA A 416 0.90 7.44 15.28
CA ALA A 416 -0.05 7.80 14.23
C ALA A 416 -1.27 8.56 14.76
N LEU A 417 -1.99 7.98 15.73
CA LEU A 417 -3.19 8.60 16.34
C LEU A 417 -2.90 10.02 16.85
N GLN A 418 -1.79 10.21 17.57
CA GLN A 418 -1.52 11.50 18.20
C GLN A 418 -1.13 12.58 17.18
N ILE A 419 -0.46 12.19 16.10
CA ILE A 419 -0.15 13.12 14.99
C ILE A 419 -1.42 13.42 14.19
N GLU A 420 -2.30 12.44 13.98
CA GLU A 420 -3.61 12.63 13.32
C GLU A 420 -4.49 13.62 14.09
N VAL A 421 -4.49 13.59 15.43
CA VAL A 421 -5.17 14.58 16.27
C VAL A 421 -4.65 16.00 16.02
N LEU A 422 -3.32 16.19 16.00
CA LEU A 422 -2.72 17.51 15.71
C LEU A 422 -3.11 18.04 14.32
N ILE A 423 -3.18 17.15 13.32
CA ILE A 423 -3.62 17.51 11.97
C ILE A 423 -5.10 17.90 11.96
N CYS A 424 -5.95 17.16 12.66
CA CYS A 424 -7.37 17.47 12.80
C CYS A 424 -7.58 18.86 13.42
N GLU A 425 -6.87 19.17 14.50
CA GLU A 425 -6.92 20.48 15.16
C GLU A 425 -6.45 21.59 14.20
N TYR A 426 -5.30 21.40 13.55
CA TYR A 426 -4.77 22.35 12.57
C TYR A 426 -5.78 22.67 11.45
N ILE A 427 -6.45 21.65 10.89
CA ILE A 427 -7.44 21.84 9.82
C ILE A 427 -8.71 22.52 10.35
N LYS A 428 -9.20 22.13 11.53
CA LYS A 428 -10.37 22.75 12.17
C LYS A 428 -10.14 24.23 12.43
N ASP A 429 -8.97 24.59 12.95
CA ASP A 429 -8.59 25.98 13.19
C ASP A 429 -8.43 26.76 11.89
N GLY A 430 -7.86 26.14 10.86
CA GLY A 430 -7.77 26.71 9.52
C GLY A 430 -9.14 27.12 8.98
N TRP A 431 -10.13 26.23 9.07
CA TRP A 431 -11.51 26.51 8.65
C TRP A 431 -12.21 27.60 9.47
N LYS A 432 -11.94 27.66 10.78
CA LYS A 432 -12.58 28.63 11.69
C LYS A 432 -11.99 30.02 11.54
N GLU A 433 -10.67 30.13 11.48
CA GLU A 433 -9.94 31.39 11.66
C GLU A 433 -9.40 31.98 10.36
N TYR A 434 -8.91 31.16 9.43
CA TYR A 434 -8.16 31.65 8.26
C TYR A 434 -8.96 31.57 6.96
N ILE A 435 -9.64 30.45 6.72
CA ILE A 435 -10.33 30.18 5.46
C ILE A 435 -11.64 30.96 5.39
N SER A 436 -11.63 32.00 4.56
CA SER A 436 -12.77 32.90 4.35
C SER A 436 -13.32 32.86 2.93
N GLY A 437 -12.50 32.43 1.96
CA GLY A 437 -12.87 32.36 0.55
C GLY A 437 -11.86 31.55 -0.28
N PRO A 438 -12.03 31.52 -1.61
CA PRO A 438 -11.19 30.75 -2.53
C PRO A 438 -9.68 30.97 -2.40
N THR A 439 -9.24 32.23 -2.28
CA THR A 439 -7.82 32.62 -2.24
C THR A 439 -7.16 32.20 -0.93
N THR A 440 -7.81 32.44 0.21
CA THR A 440 -7.32 31.99 1.52
C THR A 440 -7.37 30.48 1.64
N TYR A 441 -8.35 29.80 1.06
CA TYR A 441 -8.38 28.34 0.97
C TYR A 441 -7.17 27.79 0.18
N ARG A 442 -6.89 28.32 -1.02
CA ARG A 442 -5.71 27.90 -1.81
C ARG A 442 -4.41 28.18 -1.07
N ARG A 443 -4.28 29.33 -0.41
CA ARG A 443 -3.09 29.69 0.38
C ARG A 443 -2.90 28.75 1.56
N PHE A 444 -3.98 28.42 2.28
CA PHE A 444 -3.95 27.45 3.37
C PHE A 444 -3.42 26.08 2.92
N ASN A 445 -3.89 25.61 1.78
CA ASN A 445 -3.48 24.33 1.18
C ASN A 445 -2.02 24.28 0.69
N ASN A 446 -1.29 25.39 0.77
CA ASN A 446 0.08 25.52 0.27
C ASN A 446 1.08 25.96 1.34
N PHE A 447 0.63 26.11 2.59
CA PHE A 447 1.51 26.45 3.68
C PHE A 447 2.49 25.32 4.03
N ARG A 448 3.69 25.72 4.44
CA ARG A 448 4.83 24.86 4.80
C ARG A 448 5.46 25.30 6.13
N GLY A 449 4.72 26.08 6.93
CA GLY A 449 5.17 26.72 8.16
C GLY A 449 4.76 28.20 8.25
N GLN A 450 4.42 28.84 7.12
CA GLN A 450 4.12 30.28 7.11
C GLN A 450 2.91 30.64 7.97
N HIS A 451 1.92 29.75 8.10
CA HIS A 451 0.72 30.06 8.89
C HIS A 451 1.06 30.10 10.38
N THR A 452 1.76 29.10 10.89
CA THR A 452 2.26 29.04 12.27
C THR A 452 3.18 30.22 12.56
N LEU A 453 4.14 30.51 11.66
CA LEU A 453 5.07 31.62 11.83
C LEU A 453 4.35 33.00 11.84
N SER A 454 3.30 33.17 11.03
CA SER A 454 2.54 34.43 11.01
C SER A 454 1.80 34.74 12.31
N ARG A 455 1.42 33.72 13.08
CA ARG A 455 0.77 33.85 14.39
C ARG A 455 1.76 34.17 15.51
N HIS A 456 3.05 33.96 15.26
CA HIS A 456 4.14 34.18 16.22
C HIS A 456 5.21 35.08 15.59
N PRO A 457 4.92 36.39 15.40
CA PRO A 457 5.80 37.34 14.72
C PRO A 457 7.03 37.64 15.57
N GLN A 458 7.94 36.70 15.62
CA GLN A 458 9.36 36.95 15.80
C GLN A 458 9.99 36.95 14.41
N HIS A 459 11.13 37.60 14.19
CA HIS A 459 11.85 37.62 12.91
C HIS A 459 12.42 36.24 12.54
N LEU A 460 11.58 35.21 12.58
CA LEU A 460 11.83 33.85 12.16
C LEU A 460 11.93 33.89 10.64
N TRP A 461 13.05 33.36 10.16
CA TRP A 461 13.47 33.41 8.77
C TRP A 461 12.37 32.92 7.80
N SER A 462 12.20 33.67 6.70
CA SER A 462 11.35 33.32 5.56
C SER A 462 11.82 32.06 4.84
N LEU A 463 10.94 31.05 4.81
CA LEU A 463 11.11 29.75 4.13
C LEU A 463 11.11 29.83 2.59
N GLU A 464 11.06 31.04 2.03
CA GLU A 464 10.81 31.27 0.60
C GLU A 464 12.07 31.16 -0.27
N GLU A 465 13.28 31.23 0.32
CA GLU A 465 14.54 31.19 -0.44
C GLU A 465 15.09 29.78 -0.66
N LEU A 466 14.56 28.76 0.01
CA LEU A 466 15.07 27.39 -0.03
C LEU A 466 14.10 26.41 -0.70
N GLY A 467 14.67 25.39 -1.33
CA GLY A 467 13.92 24.21 -1.75
C GLY A 467 13.18 23.58 -0.57
N PHE A 468 12.09 22.87 -0.84
CA PHE A 468 11.32 22.23 0.23
C PHE A 468 12.12 21.14 0.96
N ASP A 469 12.91 20.36 0.22
CA ASP A 469 13.81 19.34 0.74
C ASP A 469 14.92 19.95 1.63
N ASP A 470 15.53 21.04 1.17
CA ASP A 470 16.50 21.83 1.98
C ASP A 470 15.84 22.37 3.26
N THR A 471 14.62 22.89 3.15
CA THR A 471 13.86 23.43 4.29
C THR A 471 13.59 22.35 5.34
N VAL A 472 13.16 21.16 4.93
CA VAL A 472 12.94 20.03 5.84
C VAL A 472 14.24 19.63 6.55
N LEU A 473 15.38 19.58 5.85
CA LEU A 473 16.68 19.30 6.47
C LEU A 473 17.09 20.38 7.49
N VAL A 474 16.95 21.66 7.12
CA VAL A 474 17.27 22.80 7.99
C VAL A 474 16.43 22.74 9.28
N TRP A 475 15.13 22.54 9.16
CA TRP A 475 14.23 22.44 10.31
C TRP A 475 14.52 21.20 11.14
N HIS A 476 14.88 20.06 10.54
CA HIS A 476 15.22 18.86 11.29
C HIS A 476 16.46 19.07 12.16
N ILE A 477 17.55 19.54 11.56
CA ILE A 477 18.77 19.83 12.31
C ILE A 477 18.48 20.88 13.39
N ALA A 478 17.74 21.95 13.07
CA ALA A 478 17.38 22.96 14.07
C ALA A 478 16.54 22.40 15.22
N THR A 479 15.61 21.50 14.94
CA THR A 479 14.77 20.80 15.94
C THR A 479 15.64 19.94 16.85
N ASP A 480 16.58 19.18 16.29
CA ASP A 480 17.52 18.36 17.06
C ASP A 480 18.46 19.22 17.93
N LEU A 481 18.95 20.34 17.40
CA LEU A 481 19.77 21.30 18.15
C LEU A 481 18.98 21.89 19.33
N CYS A 482 17.71 22.26 19.13
CA CYS A 482 16.84 22.75 20.19
C CYS A 482 16.53 21.64 21.21
N PHE A 483 16.31 20.41 20.76
CA PHE A 483 16.04 19.25 21.61
C PHE A 483 17.21 18.94 22.55
N HIS A 484 18.44 19.04 22.06
CA HIS A 484 19.65 18.75 22.83
C HIS A 484 20.26 19.96 23.55
N HIS A 485 19.62 21.13 23.46
CA HIS A 485 20.08 22.34 24.12
C HIS A 485 20.05 22.20 25.65
N PRO A 486 21.07 22.69 26.40
CA PRO A 486 21.11 22.59 27.87
C PRO A 486 19.88 23.17 28.59
N ASP A 487 19.32 24.25 28.05
CA ASP A 487 18.14 24.95 28.61
C ASP A 487 16.80 24.29 28.27
N THR A 488 16.79 23.19 27.50
CA THR A 488 15.56 22.46 27.16
C THR A 488 15.24 21.45 28.26
N SER A 489 14.00 21.49 28.75
CA SER A 489 13.55 20.62 29.83
C SER A 489 13.43 19.15 29.39
N SER A 490 13.60 18.22 30.34
CA SER A 490 13.37 16.80 30.07
C SER A 490 11.90 16.54 29.71
N GLN A 491 11.62 15.46 28.95
CA GLN A 491 10.27 15.09 28.47
C GLN A 491 9.22 14.84 29.57
N GLN A 492 9.56 14.99 30.87
CA GLN A 492 8.65 14.76 31.99
C GLN A 492 7.82 16.00 32.41
N GLY A 493 7.88 17.10 31.65
CA GLY A 493 7.13 18.35 31.90
C GLY A 493 5.89 18.57 31.01
N PRO A 494 5.14 19.67 31.20
CA PRO A 494 3.94 20.01 30.42
C PRO A 494 4.20 20.18 28.91
N SER A 495 5.44 20.51 28.52
CA SER A 495 5.87 20.58 27.12
C SER A 495 6.38 19.26 26.56
N GLY A 496 6.48 18.20 27.38
CA GLY A 496 7.08 16.92 27.02
C GLY A 496 6.40 16.25 25.82
N ASP A 497 5.08 16.27 25.79
CA ASP A 497 4.31 15.73 24.66
C ASP A 497 4.54 16.54 23.39
N THR A 498 4.56 17.87 23.46
CA THR A 498 4.84 18.75 22.30
C THR A 498 6.23 18.50 21.73
N ILE A 499 7.24 18.37 22.60
CA ILE A 499 8.62 18.04 22.22
C ILE A 499 8.66 16.68 21.53
N LEU A 500 8.05 15.66 22.14
CA LEU A 500 8.03 14.30 21.61
C LEU A 500 7.39 14.26 20.22
N ARG A 501 6.21 14.86 20.04
CA ARG A 501 5.50 14.89 18.76
C ARG A 501 6.26 15.68 17.69
N SER A 502 6.85 16.81 18.05
CA SER A 502 7.69 17.60 17.14
C SER A 502 8.86 16.78 16.62
N THR A 503 9.55 16.06 17.52
CA THR A 503 10.69 15.20 17.19
C THR A 503 10.25 14.02 16.32
N GLN A 504 9.11 13.40 16.61
CA GLN A 504 8.58 12.28 15.82
C GLN A 504 8.19 12.68 14.39
N ILE A 505 7.53 13.83 14.21
CA ILE A 505 7.18 14.32 12.88
C ILE A 505 8.46 14.70 12.13
N SER A 506 9.40 15.39 12.79
CA SER A 506 10.70 15.74 12.21
C SER A 506 11.47 14.51 11.72
N ASN A 507 11.60 13.49 12.56
CA ASN A 507 12.25 12.23 12.21
C ASN A 507 11.51 11.49 11.08
N TYR A 508 10.18 11.56 11.03
CA TYR A 508 9.41 10.97 9.94
C TYR A 508 9.65 11.69 8.61
N MET A 509 9.72 13.02 8.62
CA MET A 509 9.99 13.83 7.43
C MET A 509 11.38 13.55 6.86
N ILE A 510 12.38 13.32 7.73
CA ILE A 510 13.70 12.86 7.31
C ILE A 510 13.70 11.44 6.76
N TYR A 511 12.94 10.54 7.39
CA TYR A 511 12.72 9.21 6.84
C TYR A 511 12.14 9.31 5.42
N LEU A 512 11.20 10.23 5.16
CA LEU A 512 10.66 10.43 3.82
C LEU A 512 11.75 10.91 2.85
N ILE A 513 12.59 11.89 3.20
CA ILE A 513 13.71 12.32 2.33
C ILE A 513 14.62 11.14 1.98
N PHE A 514 15.03 10.38 2.98
CA PHE A 514 16.06 9.37 2.78
C PHE A 514 15.50 8.09 2.16
N VAL A 515 14.35 7.61 2.65
CA VAL A 515 13.75 6.33 2.29
C VAL A 515 12.79 6.45 1.12
N CYS A 516 11.85 7.40 1.19
CA CYS A 516 10.73 7.55 0.26
C CYS A 516 10.67 8.95 -0.39
N PRO A 517 11.74 9.46 -1.04
CA PRO A 517 11.85 10.85 -1.48
C PRO A 517 10.73 11.28 -2.42
N GLU A 518 10.26 10.36 -3.28
CA GLU A 518 9.17 10.61 -4.22
C GLU A 518 7.84 10.93 -3.51
N MET A 519 7.64 10.43 -2.29
CA MET A 519 6.43 10.70 -1.49
C MET A 519 6.51 12.03 -0.74
N LEU A 520 7.70 12.59 -0.49
CA LEU A 520 7.83 13.91 0.13
C LEU A 520 7.32 15.00 -0.81
N MET A 521 7.91 15.03 -2.02
CA MET A 521 7.52 15.90 -3.13
C MET A 521 8.17 15.37 -4.41
N ALA A 522 7.50 15.54 -5.54
CA ALA A 522 8.11 15.34 -6.85
C ALA A 522 9.41 16.17 -6.99
N GLY A 523 10.51 15.51 -7.34
CA GLY A 523 11.83 16.16 -7.51
C GLY A 523 12.69 16.28 -6.25
N THR A 524 12.27 15.71 -5.11
CA THR A 524 13.07 15.66 -3.87
C THR A 524 14.42 15.00 -4.11
N ARG A 525 15.50 15.66 -3.66
CA ARG A 525 16.89 15.20 -3.81
C ARG A 525 17.32 14.35 -2.62
N GLN A 526 17.39 13.03 -2.80
CA GLN A 526 17.79 12.09 -1.74
C GLN A 526 19.24 12.31 -1.28
N ASP A 527 20.12 12.76 -2.19
CA ASP A 527 21.55 12.98 -1.97
C ASP A 527 21.83 14.11 -0.96
N LEU A 528 20.90 15.07 -0.80
CA LEU A 528 21.04 16.14 0.21
C LEU A 528 21.17 15.60 1.63
N PHE A 529 20.48 14.50 1.95
CA PHE A 529 20.64 13.85 3.26
C PHE A 529 22.08 13.37 3.46
N THR A 530 22.67 12.75 2.43
CA THR A 530 24.05 12.26 2.46
C THR A 530 25.05 13.41 2.52
N VAL A 531 24.82 14.49 1.77
CA VAL A 531 25.65 15.71 1.80
C VAL A 531 25.62 16.33 3.19
N ALA A 532 24.42 16.58 3.76
CA ALA A 532 24.28 17.13 5.10
C ALA A 532 24.92 16.22 6.16
N CYS A 533 24.80 14.89 6.04
CA CYS A 533 25.46 13.98 6.95
C CYS A 533 26.99 14.02 6.83
N ASN A 534 27.53 14.15 5.62
CA ASN A 534 28.98 14.29 5.41
C ASN A 534 29.51 15.62 5.97
N ASP A 535 28.75 16.71 5.83
CA ASP A 535 29.07 18.00 6.42
C ASP A 535 29.11 17.93 7.95
N ILE A 536 28.13 17.27 8.57
CA ILE A 536 28.12 17.01 10.02
C ILE A 536 29.31 16.12 10.41
N LYS A 537 29.55 15.00 9.70
CA LYS A 537 30.67 14.08 9.96
C LYS A 537 32.03 14.75 9.90
N ALA A 538 32.20 15.75 9.03
CA ALA A 538 33.43 16.52 8.92
C ALA A 538 33.72 17.39 10.16
N ILE A 539 32.73 17.56 11.04
CA ILE A 539 32.81 18.27 12.32
C ILE A 539 32.96 17.28 13.49
N LEU A 540 32.55 16.02 13.34
CA LEU A 540 32.53 15.00 14.39
C LEU A 540 33.91 14.53 14.86
N THR A 541 34.11 14.48 16.18
CA THR A 541 35.25 13.81 16.82
C THR A 541 34.99 12.30 16.99
N ASP A 542 35.97 11.53 17.47
CA ASP A 542 35.92 10.05 17.45
C ASP A 542 34.97 9.42 18.49
N GLN A 543 34.38 10.21 19.40
CA GLN A 543 33.47 9.70 20.45
C GLN A 543 32.26 10.60 20.69
N ASP A 544 31.47 10.89 19.65
CA ASP A 544 30.28 11.72 19.80
C ASP A 544 28.97 10.91 19.67
N ASP A 545 28.18 10.93 20.75
CA ASP A 545 26.76 10.56 20.75
C ASP A 545 25.93 11.72 20.17
N PRO A 546 24.66 11.50 19.73
CA PRO A 546 23.87 12.56 19.06
C PRO A 546 23.77 13.86 19.86
N GLN A 547 23.73 13.77 21.20
CA GLN A 547 23.73 14.93 22.08
C GLN A 547 25.06 15.69 22.05
N GLY A 548 26.20 15.00 22.05
CA GLY A 548 27.52 15.59 21.88
C GLY A 548 27.66 16.34 20.56
N ILE A 549 27.17 15.75 19.47
CA ILE A 549 27.15 16.37 18.12
C ILE A 549 26.39 17.70 18.16
N ALA A 550 25.17 17.69 18.69
CA ALA A 550 24.34 18.88 18.75
C ALA A 550 24.99 20.00 19.57
N ARG A 551 25.60 19.65 20.71
CA ARG A 551 26.32 20.61 21.57
C ARG A 551 27.53 21.22 20.87
N GLN A 552 28.31 20.44 20.12
CA GLN A 552 29.43 20.96 19.35
C GLN A 552 28.95 21.97 18.31
N ILE A 553 27.91 21.62 17.53
CA ILE A 553 27.37 22.51 16.50
C ILE A 553 26.85 23.82 17.10
N LEU A 554 26.19 23.77 18.27
CA LEU A 554 25.68 24.96 18.97
C LEU A 554 26.78 25.92 19.43
N LEU A 555 27.96 25.39 19.78
CA LEU A 555 29.10 26.17 20.29
C LEU A 555 29.97 26.75 19.17
N MET A 556 29.85 26.27 17.93
CA MET A 556 30.67 26.74 16.81
C MET A 556 30.21 28.10 16.28
N GLU A 557 31.17 28.87 15.77
CA GLU A 557 30.87 30.04 14.93
C GLU A 557 30.30 29.59 13.59
N ARG A 558 29.40 30.38 13.00
CA ARG A 558 28.71 30.01 11.75
C ARG A 558 29.71 29.73 10.63
N ASP A 559 30.76 30.53 10.51
CA ASP A 559 31.75 30.42 9.43
C ASP A 559 32.61 29.15 9.53
N ALA A 560 32.65 28.53 10.72
CA ALA A 560 33.33 27.25 10.94
C ALA A 560 32.47 26.03 10.56
N LEU A 561 31.16 26.21 10.37
CA LEU A 561 30.25 25.13 9.97
C LEU A 561 30.38 24.86 8.47
N LYS A 562 30.48 23.58 8.12
CA LYS A 562 30.46 23.13 6.72
C LYS A 562 29.01 22.91 6.27
N GLY A 563 28.72 23.30 5.03
CA GLY A 563 27.41 23.10 4.43
C GLY A 563 26.42 24.22 4.71
N ILE A 564 25.78 24.71 3.64
CA ILE A 564 24.76 25.77 3.68
C ILE A 564 23.60 25.37 4.60
N VAL A 565 23.15 24.11 4.51
CA VAL A 565 22.05 23.55 5.32
C VAL A 565 22.37 23.59 6.83
N VAL A 566 23.58 23.22 7.24
CA VAL A 566 23.98 23.20 8.66
C VAL A 566 24.11 24.63 9.20
N GLN A 567 24.69 25.55 8.44
CA GLN A 567 24.79 26.96 8.80
C GLN A 567 23.42 27.61 9.03
N TYR A 568 22.48 27.31 8.15
CA TYR A 568 21.12 27.77 8.23
C TYR A 568 20.34 27.15 9.39
N ALA A 569 20.48 25.84 9.62
CA ALA A 569 19.88 25.17 10.76
C ALA A 569 20.39 25.75 12.09
N HIS A 570 21.69 26.02 12.19
CA HIS A 570 22.28 26.66 13.36
C HIS A 570 21.73 28.09 13.58
N LYS A 571 21.56 28.88 12.52
CA LYS A 571 20.90 30.21 12.60
C LYS A 571 19.46 30.08 13.13
N LEU A 572 18.68 29.16 12.57
CA LEU A 572 17.29 28.95 12.94
C LEU A 572 17.18 28.47 14.40
N ALA A 573 18.03 27.53 14.82
CA ALA A 573 18.06 27.05 16.20
C ALA A 573 18.32 28.18 17.19
N LYS A 574 19.28 29.07 16.92
CA LYS A 574 19.54 30.26 17.78
C LYS A 574 18.30 31.14 17.89
N GLN A 575 17.64 31.45 16.77
CA GLN A 575 16.40 32.27 16.78
C GLN A 575 15.26 31.61 17.58
N LEU A 576 15.12 30.29 17.51
CA LEU A 576 14.12 29.55 18.29
C LEU A 576 14.45 29.54 19.78
N MET A 577 15.72 29.37 20.12
CA MET A 577 16.20 29.36 21.50
C MET A 577 16.10 30.73 22.18
N ASP A 578 16.22 31.83 21.42
CA ASP A 578 16.01 33.21 21.90
C ASP A 578 14.56 33.45 22.39
N HIS A 579 13.61 32.58 22.04
CA HIS A 579 12.24 32.65 22.55
C HIS A 579 12.20 32.30 24.05
N PRO A 580 11.75 33.20 24.95
CA PRO A 580 11.87 33.02 26.39
C PRO A 580 10.95 31.92 26.95
N ASN A 581 9.83 31.65 26.29
CA ASN A 581 8.89 30.60 26.68
C ASN A 581 9.13 29.32 25.86
N GLU A 582 9.58 28.25 26.53
CA GLU A 582 9.83 26.92 25.95
C GLU A 582 8.57 26.27 25.38
N GLU A 583 7.43 26.36 26.08
CA GLU A 583 6.17 25.78 25.61
C GLU A 583 5.76 26.39 24.28
N GLN A 584 5.85 27.72 24.19
CA GLN A 584 5.52 28.44 22.97
C GLN A 584 6.50 28.15 21.83
N ARG A 585 7.80 28.01 22.14
CA ARG A 585 8.83 27.61 21.17
C ARG A 585 8.49 26.27 20.54
N TRP A 586 8.19 25.26 21.37
CA TRP A 586 7.86 23.93 20.87
C TRP A 586 6.51 23.87 20.15
N LYS A 587 5.53 24.70 20.53
CA LYS A 587 4.28 24.86 19.75
C LYS A 587 4.55 25.42 18.35
N VAL A 588 5.46 26.38 18.20
CA VAL A 588 5.87 26.89 16.88
C VAL A 588 6.53 25.79 16.05
N ILE A 589 7.48 25.05 16.63
CA ILE A 589 8.15 23.94 15.96
C ILE A 589 7.13 22.87 15.55
N GLN A 590 6.22 22.47 16.44
CA GLN A 590 5.18 21.50 16.15
C GLN A 590 4.28 21.95 15.00
N GLY A 591 3.79 23.19 15.03
CA GLY A 591 2.89 23.72 14.00
C GLY A 591 3.55 23.74 12.61
N VAL A 592 4.83 24.15 12.55
CA VAL A 592 5.58 24.12 11.29
C VAL A 592 5.73 22.69 10.75
N TRP A 593 6.03 21.72 11.61
CA TRP A 593 6.11 20.32 11.21
C TRP A 593 4.78 19.74 10.72
N VAL A 594 3.67 20.07 11.38
CA VAL A 594 2.33 19.67 10.95
C VAL A 594 2.01 20.24 9.56
N GLU A 595 2.34 21.51 9.32
CA GLU A 595 2.18 22.15 8.01
C GLU A 595 2.99 21.45 6.92
N MET A 596 4.28 21.21 7.14
CA MET A 596 5.14 20.52 6.17
C MET A 596 4.68 19.09 5.87
N LEU A 597 4.20 18.37 6.90
CA LEU A 597 3.67 17.02 6.75
C LEU A 597 2.39 17.00 5.89
N CYS A 598 1.44 17.89 6.19
CA CYS A 598 0.20 18.04 5.42
C CYS A 598 0.49 18.47 3.99
N TYR A 599 1.42 19.41 3.82
CA TYR A 599 1.86 19.87 2.52
C TYR A 599 2.42 18.72 1.69
N SER A 600 3.33 17.90 2.25
CA SER A 600 3.91 16.73 1.58
C SER A 600 2.83 15.73 1.14
N ALA A 601 1.91 15.39 2.05
CA ALA A 601 0.80 14.50 1.76
C ALA A 601 -0.08 15.04 0.60
N SER A 602 -0.33 16.35 0.55
CA SER A 602 -1.11 16.97 -0.53
C SER A 602 -0.38 17.05 -1.88
N ARG A 603 0.95 16.88 -1.90
CA ARG A 603 1.81 16.97 -3.09
C ARG A 603 2.27 15.62 -3.64
N CYS A 604 2.11 14.57 -2.84
CA CYS A 604 2.36 13.21 -3.26
C CYS A 604 1.27 12.74 -4.25
N ARG A 605 1.68 11.96 -5.27
CA ARG A 605 0.75 11.39 -6.25
C ARG A 605 -0.09 10.28 -5.62
N GLY A 606 -1.36 10.19 -5.98
CA GLY A 606 -2.23 9.09 -5.55
C GLY A 606 -1.65 7.71 -5.89
N TYR A 607 -0.91 7.60 -7.01
CA TYR A 607 -0.17 6.40 -7.39
C TYR A 607 0.88 5.96 -6.35
N LEU A 608 1.63 6.91 -5.76
CA LEU A 608 2.66 6.59 -4.78
C LEU A 608 2.05 6.18 -3.43
N HIS A 609 0.95 6.81 -3.03
CA HIS A 609 0.15 6.35 -1.89
C HIS A 609 -0.33 4.91 -2.11
N ALA A 610 -0.87 4.60 -3.29
CA ALA A 610 -1.28 3.26 -3.68
C ALA A 610 -0.12 2.25 -3.65
N LYS A 611 1.07 2.65 -4.13
CA LYS A 611 2.28 1.81 -4.19
C LYS A 611 2.77 1.46 -2.79
N SER A 612 2.82 2.44 -1.89
CA SER A 612 3.29 2.25 -0.52
C SER A 612 2.53 1.13 0.23
N LEU A 613 1.24 0.94 -0.06
CA LEU A 613 0.40 -0.08 0.60
C LEU A 613 0.89 -1.52 0.35
N GLY A 614 1.52 -1.81 -0.80
CA GLY A 614 2.11 -3.11 -1.10
C GLY A 614 3.42 -3.36 -0.34
N GLU A 615 4.09 -2.29 0.07
CA GLU A 615 5.39 -2.28 0.75
C GLU A 615 5.25 -2.20 2.28
N GLY A 616 4.04 -2.43 2.81
CA GLY A 616 3.73 -2.37 4.24
C GLY A 616 3.18 -1.03 4.71
N GLY A 617 2.81 -0.17 3.76
CA GLY A 617 2.14 1.10 4.00
C GLY A 617 3.03 2.19 4.56
N GLU A 618 2.59 3.43 4.34
CA GLU A 618 3.28 4.63 4.79
C GLU A 618 2.30 5.55 5.53
N PHE A 619 2.72 6.10 6.66
CA PHE A 619 1.89 6.98 7.49
C PHE A 619 1.39 8.21 6.72
N LEU A 620 2.18 8.71 5.76
CA LEU A 620 1.78 9.80 4.87
C LEU A 620 0.47 9.51 4.11
N THR A 621 0.15 8.24 3.86
CA THR A 621 -1.13 7.84 3.24
C THR A 621 -2.32 8.04 4.20
N ASN A 622 -2.13 7.86 5.52
CA ASN A 622 -3.16 8.21 6.52
C ASN A 622 -3.38 9.74 6.50
N VAL A 623 -2.30 10.51 6.52
CA VAL A 623 -2.34 11.98 6.45
C VAL A 623 -3.06 12.45 5.18
N TRP A 624 -2.78 11.82 4.04
CA TRP A 624 -3.40 12.14 2.76
C TRP A 624 -4.92 11.88 2.76
N PHE A 625 -5.36 10.74 3.30
CA PHE A 625 -6.80 10.46 3.47
C PHE A 625 -7.44 11.45 4.43
N LEU A 626 -6.82 11.71 5.59
CA LEU A 626 -7.32 12.65 6.58
C LEU A 626 -7.48 14.06 6.00
N TRP A 627 -6.45 14.54 5.29
CA TRP A 627 -6.43 15.82 4.61
C TRP A 627 -7.59 15.97 3.61
N SER A 628 -7.75 14.97 2.73
CA SER A 628 -8.85 14.95 1.75
C SER A 628 -10.23 14.89 2.41
N PHE A 629 -10.41 14.00 3.39
CA PHE A 629 -11.69 13.82 4.09
C PHE A 629 -12.07 15.03 4.94
N MET A 630 -11.10 15.80 5.42
CA MET A 630 -11.31 17.08 6.11
C MET A 630 -11.46 18.27 5.14
N GLY A 631 -11.71 18.00 3.86
CA GLY A 631 -12.12 18.99 2.86
C GLY A 631 -10.98 19.81 2.25
N MET A 632 -9.73 19.36 2.39
CA MET A 632 -8.57 20.02 1.81
C MET A 632 -8.27 19.52 0.39
N GLU A 633 -7.46 20.27 -0.36
CA GLU A 633 -7.06 19.92 -1.73
C GLU A 633 -5.88 18.94 -1.73
N ILE A 634 -6.01 17.89 -2.54
CA ILE A 634 -4.91 16.96 -2.87
C ILE A 634 -4.33 17.24 -4.25
N LEU A 635 -3.26 16.55 -4.64
CA LEU A 635 -2.56 16.82 -5.89
C LEU A 635 -3.46 16.79 -7.13
N GLY A 636 -4.37 15.80 -7.22
CA GLY A 636 -5.34 15.72 -8.32
C GLY A 636 -6.22 16.98 -8.45
N ASP A 637 -6.66 17.55 -7.32
CA ASP A 637 -7.43 18.80 -7.33
C ASP A 637 -6.62 19.99 -7.84
N LYS A 638 -5.30 19.97 -7.63
CA LYS A 638 -4.38 21.04 -8.05
C LYS A 638 -4.02 20.94 -9.54
N ILE A 639 -3.90 19.72 -10.07
CA ILE A 639 -3.61 19.46 -11.49
C ILE A 639 -4.83 19.76 -12.36
N ASN A 640 -6.03 19.38 -11.93
CA ASN A 640 -7.25 19.48 -12.74
C ASN A 640 -7.92 20.87 -12.69
N GLN A 641 -7.24 21.89 -12.15
CA GLN A 641 -7.78 23.25 -12.15
C GLN A 641 -7.74 23.82 -13.57
N PRO A 642 -8.86 24.36 -14.10
CA PRO A 642 -8.77 25.26 -15.23
C PRO A 642 -7.87 26.42 -14.81
N LEU A 643 -6.93 26.81 -15.68
CA LEU A 643 -6.20 28.07 -15.57
C LEU A 643 -7.24 29.21 -15.58
N GLU A 644 -7.86 29.48 -14.43
CA GLU A 644 -8.44 30.79 -14.19
C GLU A 644 -7.27 31.74 -14.39
N LYS A 645 -7.38 32.59 -15.43
CA LYS A 645 -6.49 33.71 -15.68
C LYS A 645 -6.62 34.68 -14.50
N GLU A 646 -6.15 34.29 -13.33
CA GLU A 646 -5.78 35.24 -12.30
C GLU A 646 -4.52 35.92 -12.82
N GLY A 647 -4.56 37.24 -12.85
CA GLY A 647 -3.55 38.09 -13.46
C GLY A 647 -2.14 37.61 -13.12
N ILE A 648 -1.36 37.39 -14.17
CA ILE A 648 0.07 37.22 -14.10
C ILE A 648 0.64 38.42 -13.35
N THR A 649 1.00 38.20 -12.09
CA THR A 649 2.17 38.73 -11.36
C THR A 649 1.99 38.35 -9.90
N ASP A 650 2.46 37.16 -9.52
CA ASP A 650 3.54 37.05 -8.54
C ASP A 650 3.88 35.59 -8.21
N ALA A 651 5.15 35.27 -8.46
CA ALA A 651 5.95 34.19 -7.90
C ALA A 651 5.58 32.72 -8.21
N LEU A 652 5.91 32.31 -9.44
CA LEU A 652 6.77 31.14 -9.62
C LEU A 652 8.22 31.60 -9.39
N VAL A 653 8.66 31.58 -8.13
CA VAL A 653 10.05 31.42 -7.68
C VAL A 653 10.00 30.57 -6.43
#